data_AF-A0A5D2Q2Y7-F1
#
_entry.id   AF-A0A5D2Q2Y7-F1
#
_cell.length_a   1.000
_cell.length_b   1.000
_cell.length_c   1.000
_cell.angle_alpha   90.00
_cell.angle_beta   90.00
_cell.angle_gamma   90.00
#
_symmetry.space_group_name_H-M   'P 1'
#
loop_
_entity.id
_entity.type
_entity.pdbx_description
1 polymer ?
#
loop_
_entity_poly.entity_id
_entity_poly.type
_entity_poly.pdbx_seq_one_letter_code
_entity_poly.pdbx_strand_id
1 'polypeptide(L)'
;MLGKIGYGTVSEALAYKLPFVFVRRDYFNEEPFLRNMLEFYRSGVEMIRRDLLTGHWKPYLERAISLKPCYEGGINGGEVAAHILQETAIGKNYASDKLSGVRRLRDAIVLGYQLQRVPGRDVSIPEWYTNAENELGLSTGSPTSEMSESNAITEFCTDDFEILHGDLQGLSDTRSFLNSLVELNNVSDSEKNNEKRQMRERKAAAGLFNWEVDIFVTRAPGRLDVMGGIADYSGSLVLQMPIREACHVAVQRNHPSKHRLWKHALARQNAKGQGPMPVLQIVSYGSELSNRGPTFDMDLSDFMEGEQPISYEKANKYFAQDPSQKWAAYVAGTILVLMKELGVRFEDSISMLVSSAVPEGKGVSSSAAVEVASMSAIAAAHGLSISPRELALLCQKVENHIVGAPCGVMDQMTSACGEANKLLAMVCQPAEIIGLVTIPSHFRFWGIDSGIRHSVGGADYGSVRIGAFMGRKIIKATASTRLSQSMSTANGASPDEVDNDGLELLEAEASLDYLCNLSPHRYEALYANLLPQSMLGEVFLEKYVDHGDTVTVIDKKRTYSVTAAAKHPVYENFRVKAFKALLTSASSNEQLTALGELLYQCHYSYSACGLGSDGTDRLVQLVQEMQHGKASRVDDGTLYGAKITGGGSGGTVCVVGRNCLRSSQHILEIQQRYKKATGYLPFIFEGSSPGVGKFGYLKIRRSIAPKS
;
A
#
# COMPACT_ATOMS: atom_id res chain seq x y z
N MET A 1 -22.86 23.93 -20.11
CA MET A 1 -21.99 23.05 -20.90
C MET A 1 -22.22 21.61 -20.47
N LEU A 2 -22.31 20.63 -21.39
CA LEU A 2 -22.41 19.21 -21.07
C LEU A 2 -21.25 18.46 -21.69
N GLY A 3 -20.51 17.65 -20.93
CA GLY A 3 -19.31 17.02 -21.47
C GLY A 3 -18.56 16.10 -20.52
N LYS A 4 -17.39 15.66 -20.96
CA LYS A 4 -16.50 14.81 -20.17
C LYS A 4 -15.71 15.69 -19.21
N ILE A 5 -15.53 15.23 -17.98
CA ILE A 5 -14.68 15.91 -17.01
C ILE A 5 -13.20 15.78 -17.42
N GLY A 6 -12.51 16.91 -17.47
CA GLY A 6 -11.12 17.02 -17.93
C GLY A 6 -10.58 18.43 -17.72
N TYR A 7 -9.25 18.58 -17.66
CA TYR A 7 -8.59 19.84 -17.31
C TYR A 7 -9.05 21.05 -18.13
N GLY A 8 -9.04 20.94 -19.46
CA GLY A 8 -9.46 22.02 -20.35
C GLY A 8 -10.91 22.41 -20.13
N THR A 9 -11.82 21.43 -20.15
CA THR A 9 -13.26 21.66 -20.02
C THR A 9 -13.64 22.26 -18.66
N VAL A 10 -12.99 21.82 -17.58
CA VAL A 10 -13.24 22.36 -16.25
C VAL A 10 -12.64 23.75 -16.08
N SER A 11 -11.43 23.99 -16.59
CA SER A 11 -10.81 25.31 -16.59
C SER A 11 -11.66 26.32 -17.38
N GLU A 12 -12.16 25.93 -18.54
CA GLU A 12 -13.04 26.76 -19.37
C GLU A 12 -14.39 27.02 -18.68
N ALA A 13 -15.02 26.00 -18.11
CA ALA A 13 -16.29 26.15 -17.40
C ALA A 13 -16.18 27.14 -16.23
N LEU A 14 -15.08 27.07 -15.47
CA LEU A 14 -14.82 27.98 -14.35
C LEU A 14 -14.46 29.39 -14.82
N ALA A 15 -13.58 29.52 -15.80
CA ALA A 15 -13.15 30.81 -16.33
C ALA A 15 -14.31 31.63 -16.91
N TYR A 16 -15.27 30.96 -17.58
CA TYR A 16 -16.45 31.62 -18.15
C TYR A 16 -17.68 31.61 -17.23
N LYS A 17 -17.53 31.16 -15.98
CA LYS A 17 -18.64 31.06 -15.00
C LYS A 17 -19.86 30.30 -15.56
N LEU A 18 -19.61 29.24 -16.34
CA LEU A 18 -20.64 28.43 -16.96
C LEU A 18 -20.98 27.22 -16.08
N PRO A 19 -22.27 26.91 -15.85
CA PRO A 19 -22.67 25.63 -15.28
C PRO A 19 -22.27 24.46 -16.19
N PHE A 20 -21.63 23.45 -15.62
CA PHE A 20 -21.09 22.28 -16.29
C PHE A 20 -21.73 20.99 -15.77
N VAL A 21 -22.46 20.33 -16.66
CA VAL A 21 -23.03 19.00 -16.43
C VAL A 21 -22.06 17.95 -16.95
N PHE A 22 -21.57 17.07 -16.09
CA PHE A 22 -20.52 16.13 -16.46
C PHE A 22 -20.85 14.70 -16.07
N VAL A 23 -20.22 13.76 -16.78
CA VAL A 23 -20.32 12.33 -16.51
C VAL A 23 -18.94 11.80 -16.12
N ARG A 24 -18.93 10.91 -15.12
CA ARG A 24 -17.69 10.32 -14.58
C ARG A 24 -16.86 9.58 -15.62
N ARG A 25 -15.54 9.62 -15.41
CA ARG A 25 -14.52 8.85 -16.11
C ARG A 25 -13.86 7.87 -15.14
N ASP A 26 -14.26 6.62 -15.28
CA ASP A 26 -13.52 5.52 -14.69
C ASP A 26 -12.06 5.59 -15.17
N TYR A 27 -11.11 5.45 -14.24
CA TYR A 27 -9.66 5.49 -14.49
C TYR A 27 -9.05 6.85 -14.86
N PHE A 28 -9.72 7.98 -14.55
CA PHE A 28 -9.11 9.31 -14.61
C PHE A 28 -8.70 9.78 -13.22
N ASN A 29 -7.41 9.65 -12.91
CA ASN A 29 -6.85 9.85 -11.57
C ASN A 29 -7.13 11.23 -10.98
N GLU A 30 -7.27 12.25 -11.83
CA GLU A 30 -7.45 13.64 -11.45
C GLU A 30 -8.93 14.08 -11.47
N GLU A 31 -9.86 13.19 -11.80
CA GLU A 31 -11.29 13.42 -11.71
C GLU A 31 -11.74 13.95 -10.34
N PRO A 32 -11.34 13.32 -9.20
CA PRO A 32 -11.84 13.75 -7.89
C PRO A 32 -11.46 15.20 -7.56
N PHE A 33 -10.27 15.62 -7.99
CA PHE A 33 -9.81 17.00 -7.83
C PHE A 33 -10.65 17.98 -8.65
N LEU A 34 -10.84 17.71 -9.94
CA LEU A 34 -11.62 18.56 -10.83
C LEU A 34 -13.09 18.64 -10.41
N ARG A 35 -13.64 17.54 -9.89
CA ARG A 35 -14.99 17.46 -9.33
C ARG A 35 -15.11 18.36 -8.09
N ASN A 36 -14.20 18.21 -7.14
CA ASN A 36 -14.21 19.01 -5.92
C ASN A 36 -14.08 20.51 -6.25
N MET A 37 -13.31 20.85 -7.29
CA MET A 37 -13.17 22.22 -7.77
C MET A 37 -14.48 22.77 -8.36
N LEU A 38 -15.16 22.01 -9.23
CA LEU A 38 -16.48 22.38 -9.76
C LEU A 38 -17.56 22.51 -8.67
N GLU A 39 -17.51 21.66 -7.65
CA GLU A 39 -18.41 21.71 -6.50
C GLU A 39 -18.13 22.94 -5.63
N PHE A 40 -16.87 23.19 -5.30
CA PHE A 40 -16.42 24.34 -4.51
C PHE A 40 -16.84 25.67 -5.15
N TYR A 41 -16.66 25.81 -6.47
CA TYR A 41 -17.05 27.01 -7.21
C TYR A 41 -18.51 27.00 -7.70
N ARG A 42 -19.33 26.04 -7.24
CA ARG A 42 -20.77 25.94 -7.56
C ARG A 42 -21.05 25.94 -9.06
N SER A 43 -20.21 25.26 -9.83
CA SER A 43 -20.22 25.23 -11.29
C SER A 43 -20.53 23.83 -11.84
N GLY A 44 -20.53 22.77 -11.03
CA GLY A 44 -20.74 21.39 -11.50
C GLY A 44 -22.09 20.76 -11.14
N VAL A 45 -22.66 19.98 -12.06
CA VAL A 45 -23.70 18.97 -11.79
C VAL A 45 -23.24 17.63 -12.34
N GLU A 46 -23.11 16.63 -11.46
CA GLU A 46 -22.78 15.27 -11.88
C GLU A 46 -24.03 14.56 -12.44
N MET A 47 -23.90 13.95 -13.61
CA MET A 47 -24.90 13.08 -14.24
C MET A 47 -24.38 11.64 -14.27
N ILE A 48 -25.21 10.69 -13.83
CA ILE A 48 -24.84 9.27 -13.88
C ILE A 48 -24.84 8.76 -15.33
N ARG A 49 -23.92 7.86 -15.65
CA ARG A 49 -23.73 7.35 -17.03
C ARG A 49 -25.00 6.73 -17.61
N ARG A 50 -25.81 6.04 -16.79
CA ARG A 50 -27.09 5.48 -17.22
C ARG A 50 -28.00 6.57 -17.81
N ASP A 51 -28.19 7.66 -17.08
CA ASP A 51 -29.11 8.74 -17.45
C ASP A 51 -28.59 9.55 -18.64
N LEU A 52 -27.27 9.64 -18.81
CA LEU A 52 -26.66 10.15 -20.04
C LEU A 52 -27.08 9.30 -21.24
N LEU A 53 -26.92 7.98 -21.15
CA LEU A 53 -27.15 7.03 -22.26
C LEU A 53 -28.64 6.85 -22.59
N THR A 54 -29.52 7.03 -21.61
CA THR A 54 -30.98 6.91 -21.80
C THR A 54 -31.67 8.24 -22.12
N GLY A 55 -30.91 9.35 -22.24
CA GLY A 55 -31.46 10.67 -22.61
C GLY A 55 -32.20 11.38 -21.49
N HIS A 56 -32.07 10.95 -20.23
CA HIS A 56 -32.82 11.49 -19.09
C HIS A 56 -32.15 12.76 -18.49
N TRP A 57 -31.90 13.78 -19.33
CA TRP A 57 -31.02 14.91 -18.99
C TRP A 57 -31.72 16.07 -18.29
N LYS A 58 -33.04 16.19 -18.46
CA LYS A 58 -33.86 17.32 -17.98
C LYS A 58 -33.59 17.71 -16.51
N PRO A 59 -33.58 16.79 -15.53
CA PRO A 59 -33.37 17.14 -14.12
C PRO A 59 -31.98 17.73 -13.85
N TYR A 60 -30.97 17.26 -14.58
CA TYR A 60 -29.58 17.72 -14.44
C TYR A 60 -29.38 19.11 -15.07
N LEU A 61 -30.04 19.37 -16.20
CA LEU A 61 -30.02 20.68 -16.86
C LEU A 61 -30.78 21.74 -16.05
N GLU A 62 -31.95 21.41 -15.51
CA GLU A 62 -32.71 22.30 -14.62
C GLU A 62 -31.88 22.65 -13.37
N ARG A 63 -31.22 21.66 -12.78
CA ARG A 63 -30.28 21.89 -11.66
C ARG A 63 -29.11 22.77 -12.07
N ALA A 64 -28.52 22.55 -13.24
CA ALA A 64 -27.39 23.35 -13.73
C ALA A 64 -27.77 24.82 -13.97
N ILE A 65 -28.98 25.10 -14.47
CA ILE A 65 -29.47 26.48 -14.67
C ILE A 65 -29.63 27.22 -13.33
N SER A 66 -29.93 26.50 -12.25
CA SER A 66 -30.05 27.08 -10.91
C SER A 66 -28.71 27.42 -10.23
N LEU A 67 -27.58 26.94 -10.79
CA LEU A 67 -26.25 27.19 -10.23
C LEU A 67 -25.83 28.65 -10.40
N LYS A 68 -25.04 29.15 -9.45
CA LYS A 68 -24.41 30.47 -9.49
C LYS A 68 -22.90 30.29 -9.36
N PRO A 69 -22.18 30.03 -10.48
CA PRO A 69 -20.74 29.81 -10.46
C PRO A 69 -19.99 31.03 -9.88
N CYS A 70 -19.04 30.81 -8.99
CA CYS A 70 -18.40 31.87 -8.20
C CYS A 70 -16.86 31.83 -8.24
N TYR A 71 -16.31 31.73 -9.45
CA TYR A 71 -14.86 31.70 -9.68
C TYR A 71 -14.32 33.10 -10.04
N GLU A 72 -13.40 33.65 -9.24
CA GLU A 72 -12.79 34.98 -9.46
C GLU A 72 -11.24 34.91 -9.60
N GLY A 73 -10.68 33.72 -9.87
CA GLY A 73 -9.25 33.51 -10.04
C GLY A 73 -8.73 33.98 -11.41
N GLY A 74 -7.47 34.42 -11.47
CA GLY A 74 -6.80 34.85 -12.70
C GLY A 74 -6.55 33.72 -13.73
N ILE A 75 -6.32 34.12 -14.98
CA ILE A 75 -6.09 33.27 -16.14
C ILE A 75 -4.61 32.84 -16.19
N ASN A 76 -4.28 31.59 -15.85
CA ASN A 76 -2.94 31.06 -16.04
C ASN A 76 -2.94 29.74 -16.84
N GLY A 77 -2.30 29.77 -18.01
CA GLY A 77 -2.05 28.60 -18.87
C GLY A 77 -3.07 28.30 -19.97
N GLY A 78 -4.36 28.58 -19.75
CA GLY A 78 -5.42 28.29 -20.72
C GLY A 78 -5.34 29.10 -22.01
N GLU A 79 -5.15 30.43 -21.90
CA GLU A 79 -5.01 31.31 -23.08
C GLU A 79 -3.74 31.02 -23.87
N VAL A 80 -2.63 30.70 -23.19
CA VAL A 80 -1.37 30.33 -23.84
C VAL A 80 -1.55 29.03 -24.62
N ALA A 81 -2.22 28.03 -24.05
CA ALA A 81 -2.53 26.78 -24.74
C ALA A 81 -3.49 26.98 -25.93
N ALA A 82 -4.53 27.80 -25.75
CA ALA A 82 -5.48 28.13 -26.82
C ALA A 82 -4.81 28.88 -27.97
N HIS A 83 -3.92 29.83 -27.67
CA HIS A 83 -3.17 30.59 -28.67
C HIS A 83 -2.18 29.70 -29.42
N ILE A 84 -1.47 28.80 -28.73
CA ILE A 84 -0.57 27.83 -29.36
C ILE A 84 -1.35 26.88 -30.30
N LEU A 85 -2.52 26.40 -29.86
CA LEU A 85 -3.38 25.53 -30.67
C LEU A 85 -3.97 26.27 -31.88
N GLN A 86 -4.37 27.52 -31.70
CA GLN A 86 -4.88 28.39 -32.76
C GLN A 86 -3.77 28.73 -33.78
N GLU A 87 -2.57 29.06 -33.34
CA GLU A 87 -1.41 29.29 -34.22
C GLU A 87 -1.00 28.02 -34.97
N THR A 88 -1.07 26.87 -34.31
CA THR A 88 -0.80 25.55 -34.91
C THR A 88 -1.86 25.20 -35.96
N ALA A 89 -3.13 25.57 -35.74
CA ALA A 89 -4.22 25.38 -36.68
C ALA A 89 -4.16 26.34 -37.88
N ILE A 90 -3.68 27.57 -37.68
CA ILE A 90 -3.58 28.63 -38.71
C ILE A 90 -2.26 28.56 -39.49
N GLY A 91 -1.26 27.81 -39.01
CA GLY A 91 -0.02 27.53 -39.73
C GLY A 91 0.96 28.70 -39.79
N LYS A 92 0.95 29.59 -38.79
CA LYS A 92 1.62 30.90 -38.87
C LYS A 92 3.14 30.91 -38.65
N ASN A 93 3.80 29.77 -38.44
CA ASN A 93 5.26 29.69 -38.30
C ASN A 93 5.87 28.55 -39.16
N TYR A 94 6.31 28.97 -40.36
CA TYR A 94 7.40 28.45 -41.20
C TYR A 94 7.23 27.34 -42.26
N ALA A 95 7.93 27.66 -43.36
CA ALA A 95 8.52 26.87 -44.46
C ALA A 95 7.60 26.04 -45.36
N SER A 96 7.50 26.46 -46.62
CA SER A 96 6.61 25.98 -47.70
C SER A 96 6.76 24.51 -48.10
N ASP A 97 7.68 23.75 -47.50
CA ASP A 97 8.20 22.54 -48.14
C ASP A 97 7.91 21.23 -47.38
N LYS A 98 7.11 21.21 -46.30
CA LYS A 98 6.66 19.95 -45.66
C LYS A 98 5.21 19.97 -45.16
N LEU A 99 4.52 18.84 -45.41
CA LEU A 99 3.16 18.37 -45.07
C LEU A 99 2.28 19.22 -44.12
N SER A 100 1.02 19.42 -44.51
CA SER A 100 0.03 20.29 -43.83
C SER A 100 -0.25 19.90 -42.36
N GLY A 101 -0.43 20.92 -41.50
CA GLY A 101 -0.67 20.76 -40.06
C GLY A 101 -1.94 19.96 -39.71
N VAL A 102 -2.96 19.98 -40.57
CA VAL A 102 -4.17 19.16 -40.44
C VAL A 102 -3.84 17.67 -40.50
N ARG A 103 -2.83 17.28 -41.28
CA ARG A 103 -2.37 15.89 -41.40
C ARG A 103 -1.71 15.43 -40.10
N ARG A 104 -0.86 16.23 -39.47
CA ARG A 104 -0.23 15.88 -38.17
C ARG A 104 -1.23 15.75 -37.02
N LEU A 105 -2.22 16.65 -36.94
CA LEU A 105 -3.26 16.57 -35.92
C LEU A 105 -4.11 15.29 -36.11
N ARG A 106 -4.47 14.99 -37.36
CA ARG A 106 -5.15 13.76 -37.74
C ARG A 106 -4.32 12.52 -37.44
N ASP A 107 -3.03 12.52 -37.76
CA ASP A 107 -2.14 11.37 -37.58
C ASP A 107 -1.87 11.12 -36.08
N ALA A 108 -1.81 12.16 -35.23
CA ALA A 108 -1.75 12.03 -33.78
C ALA A 108 -3.05 11.45 -33.18
N ILE A 109 -4.22 11.84 -33.72
CA ILE A 109 -5.52 11.30 -33.33
C ILE A 109 -5.68 9.84 -33.78
N VAL A 110 -5.22 9.51 -35.00
CA VAL A 110 -5.26 8.16 -35.56
C VAL A 110 -4.26 7.23 -34.85
N LEU A 111 -3.05 7.71 -34.52
CA LEU A 111 -2.06 6.96 -33.73
C LEU A 111 -2.60 6.69 -32.31
N GLY A 112 -3.26 7.68 -31.70
CA GLY A 112 -3.97 7.50 -30.43
C GLY A 112 -5.12 6.48 -30.50
N TYR A 113 -5.75 6.31 -31.66
CA TYR A 113 -6.78 5.29 -31.91
C TYR A 113 -6.17 3.90 -32.23
N GLN A 114 -5.05 3.85 -32.95
CA GLN A 114 -4.35 2.60 -33.33
C GLN A 114 -3.67 1.95 -32.11
N LEU A 115 -3.15 2.74 -31.17
CA LEU A 115 -2.56 2.28 -29.92
C LEU A 115 -3.58 1.69 -28.92
N GLN A 116 -4.88 1.70 -29.25
CA GLN A 116 -5.97 1.19 -28.41
C GLN A 116 -6.61 -0.12 -28.91
N ARG A 117 -6.04 -0.82 -29.92
CA ARG A 117 -6.64 -2.06 -30.46
C ARG A 117 -6.26 -3.33 -29.69
N VAL A 118 -7.28 -4.17 -29.43
CA VAL A 118 -7.20 -5.62 -29.20
C VAL A 118 -7.56 -6.32 -30.53
N PRO A 119 -6.92 -7.43 -30.94
CA PRO A 119 -7.30 -8.15 -32.16
C PRO A 119 -8.71 -8.76 -32.06
N GLY A 120 -9.54 -8.60 -33.10
CA GLY A 120 -10.76 -9.44 -33.28
C GLY A 120 -12.14 -8.76 -33.26
N ARG A 121 -12.25 -7.44 -33.40
CA ARG A 121 -13.54 -6.78 -33.74
C ARG A 121 -13.32 -5.69 -34.78
N ASP A 122 -13.53 -6.02 -36.04
CA ASP A 122 -13.47 -5.07 -37.13
C ASP A 122 -14.80 -4.33 -37.29
N VAL A 123 -14.75 -3.01 -37.17
CA VAL A 123 -15.72 -2.10 -37.78
C VAL A 123 -15.24 -1.86 -39.21
N SER A 124 -16.08 -2.11 -40.21
CA SER A 124 -15.72 -1.98 -41.63
C SER A 124 -15.24 -0.56 -41.95
N ILE A 125 -13.99 -0.46 -42.40
CA ILE A 125 -13.40 0.79 -42.91
C ILE A 125 -13.97 1.04 -44.32
N PRO A 126 -14.38 2.29 -44.66
CA PRO A 126 -14.89 2.60 -46.00
C PRO A 126 -13.89 2.28 -47.13
N GLU A 127 -14.39 1.77 -48.25
CA GLU A 127 -13.61 1.29 -49.43
C GLU A 127 -12.59 2.29 -50.00
N TRP A 128 -12.75 3.60 -49.78
CA TRP A 128 -11.78 4.59 -50.24
C TRP A 128 -10.46 4.58 -49.44
N TYR A 129 -10.41 3.90 -48.29
CA TYR A 129 -9.20 3.71 -47.48
C TYR A 129 -8.31 2.57 -48.01
N THR A 130 -8.91 1.52 -48.59
CA THR A 130 -8.20 0.32 -49.08
C THR A 130 -7.30 0.61 -50.29
N ASN A 131 -7.60 1.68 -51.04
CA ASN A 131 -6.85 2.06 -52.24
C ASN A 131 -5.53 2.81 -51.96
N ALA A 132 -5.18 3.03 -50.69
CA ALA A 132 -3.90 3.65 -50.29
C ALA A 132 -2.88 2.64 -49.72
N GLU A 133 -3.20 1.34 -49.66
CA GLU A 133 -2.34 0.31 -49.06
C GLU A 133 -1.31 -0.33 -50.03
N ASN A 134 -1.28 0.06 -51.31
CA ASN A 134 -0.45 -0.61 -52.31
C ASN A 134 0.98 -0.07 -52.52
N GLU A 135 1.54 0.75 -51.62
CA GLU A 135 2.94 1.22 -51.78
C GLU A 135 3.88 1.03 -50.58
N LEU A 136 3.48 0.39 -49.48
CA LEU A 136 4.41 0.05 -48.39
C LEU A 136 4.18 -1.37 -47.87
N GLY A 137 4.28 -2.32 -48.79
CA GLY A 137 4.52 -3.72 -48.47
C GLY A 137 6.01 -3.96 -48.19
N LEU A 138 6.26 -4.76 -47.12
CA LEU A 138 7.47 -5.55 -46.79
C LEU A 138 8.14 -5.17 -45.47
N SER A 139 7.78 -5.91 -44.42
CA SER A 139 8.69 -6.54 -43.44
C SER A 139 7.98 -6.72 -42.09
N THR A 140 7.17 -7.78 -42.00
CA THR A 140 6.82 -8.42 -40.73
C THR A 140 8.03 -9.19 -40.21
N GLY A 141 8.52 -8.81 -39.02
CA GLY A 141 9.61 -9.49 -38.33
C GLY A 141 9.37 -9.52 -36.83
N SER A 142 8.91 -10.66 -36.34
CA SER A 142 8.89 -11.05 -34.92
C SER A 142 10.32 -11.05 -34.35
N PRO A 143 10.59 -10.60 -33.11
CA PRO A 143 11.75 -11.06 -32.40
C PRO A 143 11.36 -12.31 -31.59
N THR A 144 11.51 -13.46 -32.26
CA THR A 144 11.92 -14.68 -31.56
C THR A 144 13.28 -14.40 -30.92
N SER A 145 13.33 -14.41 -29.59
CA SER A 145 14.60 -14.44 -28.86
C SER A 145 15.26 -15.79 -29.13
N GLU A 146 16.18 -15.83 -30.09
CA GLU A 146 17.12 -16.92 -30.24
C GLU A 146 17.97 -17.04 -28.97
N MET A 147 18.01 -18.25 -28.44
CA MET A 147 19.04 -18.67 -27.49
C MET A 147 20.39 -18.50 -28.17
N SER A 148 21.16 -17.51 -27.74
CA SER A 148 22.62 -17.55 -27.89
C SER A 148 23.21 -17.95 -26.54
N GLU A 149 23.67 -19.19 -26.48
CA GLU A 149 24.62 -19.63 -25.47
C GLU A 149 25.89 -18.77 -25.61
N SER A 150 25.99 -17.73 -24.78
CA SER A 150 27.27 -17.13 -24.44
C SER A 150 27.53 -17.45 -22.97
N ASN A 151 28.30 -18.53 -22.76
CA ASN A 151 28.96 -18.82 -21.50
C ASN A 151 30.01 -17.73 -21.22
N ALA A 152 29.56 -16.58 -20.72
CA ALA A 152 30.39 -15.65 -19.98
C ALA A 152 29.79 -15.59 -18.58
N ILE A 153 30.41 -16.33 -17.66
CA ILE A 153 30.23 -16.11 -16.22
C ILE A 153 30.72 -14.67 -15.97
N THR A 154 29.81 -13.71 -15.95
CA THR A 154 30.11 -12.36 -15.50
C THR A 154 30.38 -12.49 -14.00
N GLU A 155 31.64 -12.44 -13.59
CA GLU A 155 32.00 -12.17 -12.20
C GLU A 155 31.41 -10.80 -11.83
N PHE A 156 30.38 -10.80 -10.98
CA PHE A 156 29.68 -9.59 -10.57
C PHE A 156 30.44 -8.94 -9.40
N CYS A 157 31.01 -7.76 -9.68
CA CYS A 157 31.91 -6.97 -8.82
C CYS A 157 31.23 -6.53 -7.51
N THR A 158 31.60 -7.14 -6.38
CA THR A 158 31.47 -6.52 -5.05
C THR A 158 32.72 -5.72 -4.68
N ASP A 159 33.71 -5.63 -5.57
CA ASP A 159 35.03 -5.06 -5.26
C ASP A 159 35.02 -3.52 -5.13
N ASP A 160 33.96 -2.86 -5.61
CA ASP A 160 33.79 -1.40 -5.55
C ASP A 160 33.43 -0.88 -4.15
N PHE A 161 32.96 -1.75 -3.23
CA PHE A 161 32.65 -1.38 -1.85
C PHE A 161 33.37 -2.28 -0.86
N GLU A 162 34.07 -1.66 0.09
CA GLU A 162 34.52 -2.31 1.32
C GLU A 162 33.34 -2.41 2.29
N ILE A 163 32.97 -3.64 2.68
CA ILE A 163 31.98 -3.90 3.73
C ILE A 163 32.70 -3.85 5.09
N LEU A 164 32.55 -2.74 5.79
CA LEU A 164 33.14 -2.47 7.11
C LEU A 164 32.36 -3.15 8.25
N HIS A 165 31.08 -3.46 8.04
CA HIS A 165 30.23 -4.16 9.00
C HIS A 165 29.06 -4.85 8.27
N GLY A 166 28.61 -5.99 8.81
CA GLY A 166 27.47 -6.75 8.31
C GLY A 166 27.83 -7.80 7.27
N ASP A 167 26.82 -8.53 6.80
CA ASP A 167 26.94 -9.58 5.78
C ASP A 167 25.77 -9.45 4.78
N LEU A 168 26.04 -9.71 3.50
CA LEU A 168 25.04 -9.76 2.44
C LEU A 168 24.06 -10.93 2.62
N GLN A 169 24.40 -11.95 3.41
CA GLN A 169 23.59 -13.15 3.70
C GLN A 169 23.17 -13.92 2.43
N GLY A 170 23.94 -13.80 1.35
CA GLY A 170 23.62 -14.39 0.05
C GLY A 170 22.40 -13.78 -0.66
N LEU A 171 21.90 -12.62 -0.22
CA LEU A 171 20.74 -11.95 -0.80
C LEU A 171 21.11 -11.25 -2.11
N SER A 172 20.62 -11.78 -3.23
CA SER A 172 20.91 -11.25 -4.57
C SER A 172 20.38 -9.83 -4.77
N ASP A 173 19.26 -9.46 -4.17
CA ASP A 173 18.70 -8.11 -4.30
C ASP A 173 19.49 -7.05 -3.52
N THR A 174 20.10 -7.39 -2.38
CA THR A 174 21.06 -6.54 -1.70
C THR A 174 22.29 -6.29 -2.57
N ARG A 175 22.80 -7.33 -3.25
CA ARG A 175 23.88 -7.16 -4.22
C ARG A 175 23.46 -6.25 -5.39
N SER A 176 22.26 -6.45 -5.95
CA SER A 176 21.74 -5.58 -7.00
C SER A 176 21.58 -4.13 -6.54
N PHE A 177 21.11 -3.90 -5.31
CA PHE A 177 21.00 -2.55 -4.74
C PHE A 177 22.37 -1.87 -4.60
N LEU A 178 23.38 -2.58 -4.12
CA LEU A 178 24.76 -2.05 -4.05
C LEU A 178 25.31 -1.72 -5.44
N ASN A 179 25.06 -2.56 -6.44
CA ASN A 179 25.46 -2.28 -7.82
C ASN A 179 24.77 -1.00 -8.36
N SER A 180 23.49 -0.80 -8.07
CA SER A 180 22.80 0.45 -8.42
C SER A 180 23.41 1.67 -7.74
N LEU A 181 23.94 1.56 -6.52
CA LEU A 181 24.70 2.64 -5.88
C LEU A 181 26.03 2.93 -6.62
N VAL A 182 26.73 1.90 -7.11
CA VAL A 182 27.95 2.09 -7.92
C VAL A 182 27.64 2.86 -9.20
N GLU A 183 26.58 2.46 -9.92
CA GLU A 183 26.13 3.10 -11.15
C GLU A 183 25.82 4.59 -10.95
N LEU A 184 25.23 4.97 -9.81
CA LEU A 184 24.91 6.36 -9.49
C LEU A 184 26.13 7.28 -9.40
N ASN A 185 27.28 6.78 -8.98
CA ASN A 185 28.51 7.58 -8.97
C ASN A 185 29.15 7.73 -10.37
N ASN A 186 28.89 6.77 -11.26
CA ASN A 186 29.50 6.72 -12.59
C ASN A 186 28.71 7.52 -13.65
N VAL A 187 27.63 8.21 -13.25
CA VAL A 187 26.82 9.04 -14.14
C VAL A 187 27.64 10.24 -14.63
N SER A 188 28.32 10.08 -15.77
CA SER A 188 28.79 11.17 -16.61
C SER A 188 27.61 11.80 -17.37
N ASP A 189 27.64 13.10 -17.63
CA ASP A 189 26.58 13.93 -18.28
C ASP A 189 26.15 13.49 -19.72
N SER A 190 26.44 12.27 -20.15
CA SER A 190 26.21 11.77 -21.51
C SER A 190 25.29 10.55 -21.58
N GLU A 191 24.02 10.67 -21.19
CA GLU A 191 22.99 9.71 -21.61
C GLU A 191 21.82 10.42 -22.29
N LYS A 192 21.90 10.49 -23.63
CA LYS A 192 20.77 10.74 -24.52
C LYS A 192 20.02 9.43 -24.74
N ASN A 193 19.13 9.06 -23.81
CA ASN A 193 17.93 8.23 -24.01
C ASN A 193 17.52 7.56 -22.71
N ASN A 194 16.59 8.20 -21.98
CA ASN A 194 15.50 7.54 -21.23
C ASN A 194 14.58 8.61 -20.64
N GLU A 195 13.36 8.20 -20.28
CA GLU A 195 12.26 9.05 -19.88
C GLU A 195 12.66 10.15 -18.86
N LYS A 196 12.19 11.39 -19.05
CA LYS A 196 12.58 12.59 -18.28
C LYS A 196 12.51 12.44 -16.75
N ARG A 197 11.73 11.49 -16.24
CA ARG A 197 11.55 11.23 -14.80
C ARG A 197 12.67 10.38 -14.20
N GLN A 198 13.07 9.30 -14.87
CA GLN A 198 14.23 8.47 -14.47
C GLN A 198 15.51 9.31 -14.43
N MET A 199 15.62 10.30 -15.33
CA MET A 199 16.73 11.25 -15.34
C MET A 199 16.78 12.17 -14.11
N ARG A 200 15.63 12.54 -13.50
CA ARG A 200 15.58 13.41 -12.31
C ARG A 200 15.97 12.69 -11.04
N GLU A 201 15.44 11.49 -10.81
CA GLU A 201 15.80 10.68 -9.63
C GLU A 201 17.28 10.28 -9.65
N ARG A 202 17.80 9.83 -10.80
CA ARG A 202 19.22 9.45 -10.96
C ARG A 202 20.14 10.64 -10.70
N LYS A 203 19.81 11.82 -11.25
CA LYS A 203 20.59 13.04 -11.01
C LYS A 203 20.58 13.48 -9.54
N ALA A 204 19.43 13.38 -8.87
CA ALA A 204 19.34 13.70 -7.45
C ALA A 204 20.14 12.70 -6.60
N ALA A 205 20.03 11.40 -6.90
CA ALA A 205 20.74 10.32 -6.21
C ALA A 205 22.26 10.36 -6.42
N ALA A 206 22.74 10.69 -7.63
CA ALA A 206 24.17 10.81 -7.93
C ALA A 206 24.89 11.86 -7.07
N GLY A 207 24.18 12.95 -6.72
CA GLY A 207 24.70 14.02 -5.87
C GLY A 207 24.43 13.86 -4.38
N LEU A 208 23.77 12.78 -3.96
CA LEU A 208 23.22 12.63 -2.60
C LEU A 208 24.26 12.23 -1.56
N PHE A 209 25.21 11.38 -1.94
CA PHE A 209 26.22 10.82 -1.04
C PHE A 209 27.61 11.41 -1.30
N ASN A 210 28.38 11.55 -0.23
CA ASN A 210 29.83 11.66 -0.30
C ASN A 210 30.43 10.25 -0.27
N TRP A 211 30.86 9.75 -1.43
CA TRP A 211 31.30 8.37 -1.62
C TRP A 211 32.59 7.99 -0.87
N GLU A 212 33.33 8.97 -0.35
CA GLU A 212 34.52 8.75 0.49
C GLU A 212 34.19 8.49 1.96
N VAL A 213 32.93 8.69 2.36
CA VAL A 213 32.44 8.58 3.73
C VAL A 213 31.50 7.38 3.85
N ASP A 214 31.43 6.81 5.05
CA ASP A 214 30.62 5.64 5.36
C ASP A 214 29.14 5.85 5.00
N ILE A 215 28.54 4.82 4.42
CA ILE A 215 27.11 4.73 4.12
C ILE A 215 26.57 3.52 4.90
N PHE A 216 25.42 3.69 5.53
CA PHE A 216 24.72 2.63 6.24
C PHE A 216 23.57 2.13 5.38
N VAL A 217 23.49 0.82 5.16
CA VAL A 217 22.45 0.20 4.34
C VAL A 217 21.66 -0.79 5.17
N THR A 218 20.33 -0.66 5.16
CA THR A 218 19.41 -1.62 5.77
C THR A 218 18.42 -2.15 4.75
N ARG A 219 17.74 -3.23 5.13
CA ARG A 219 16.77 -3.91 4.29
C ARG A 219 15.62 -4.43 5.15
N ALA A 220 14.38 -4.20 4.73
CA ALA A 220 13.21 -4.74 5.40
C ALA A 220 12.17 -5.28 4.39
N PRO A 221 11.69 -6.53 4.54
CA PRO A 221 10.76 -7.14 3.62
C PRO A 221 9.32 -6.63 3.79
N GLY A 222 8.51 -6.82 2.75
CA GLY A 222 7.05 -6.81 2.91
C GLY A 222 6.58 -8.08 3.64
N ARG A 223 5.25 -8.31 3.66
CA ARG A 223 4.68 -9.50 4.30
C ARG A 223 3.45 -10.04 3.59
N LEU A 224 3.26 -11.34 3.70
CA LEU A 224 2.05 -12.07 3.34
C LEU A 224 1.33 -12.48 4.63
N ASP A 225 0.07 -12.05 4.77
CA ASP A 225 -0.78 -12.51 5.86
C ASP A 225 -1.31 -13.91 5.54
N VAL A 226 -0.70 -14.91 6.20
CA VAL A 226 -1.10 -16.30 6.06
C VAL A 226 -2.38 -16.56 6.85
N MET A 227 -2.44 -16.13 8.11
CA MET A 227 -3.63 -16.19 8.96
C MET A 227 -3.62 -15.06 9.99
N GLY A 228 -4.81 -14.58 10.39
CA GLY A 228 -4.94 -13.50 11.36
C GLY A 228 -5.73 -12.31 10.83
N GLY A 229 -5.66 -12.09 9.51
CA GLY A 229 -6.56 -11.18 8.84
C GLY A 229 -6.48 -9.76 9.39
N ILE A 230 -7.65 -9.11 9.50
CA ILE A 230 -7.79 -7.77 10.09
C ILE A 230 -8.00 -7.82 11.61
N ALA A 231 -7.64 -8.91 12.29
CA ALA A 231 -7.92 -9.08 13.72
C ALA A 231 -6.79 -8.54 14.63
N ASP A 232 -5.76 -7.93 14.07
CA ASP A 232 -4.57 -7.44 14.78
C ASP A 232 -4.89 -6.31 15.77
N TYR A 233 -5.67 -5.29 15.38
CA TYR A 233 -6.13 -4.24 16.28
C TYR A 233 -7.09 -4.74 17.37
N SER A 234 -7.61 -5.96 17.21
CA SER A 234 -8.48 -6.62 18.18
C SER A 234 -7.76 -7.69 19.00
N GLY A 235 -6.42 -7.68 19.01
CA GLY A 235 -5.57 -8.49 19.89
C GLY A 235 -5.31 -9.93 19.46
N SER A 236 -5.76 -10.34 18.26
CA SER A 236 -5.67 -11.73 17.83
C SER A 236 -4.22 -12.25 17.76
N LEU A 237 -4.07 -13.56 17.92
CA LEU A 237 -2.90 -14.27 17.38
C LEU A 237 -2.92 -14.13 15.85
N VAL A 238 -1.75 -13.89 15.25
CA VAL A 238 -1.56 -13.86 13.80
C VAL A 238 -0.36 -14.70 13.39
N LEU A 239 -0.34 -15.16 12.14
CA LEU A 239 0.74 -15.91 11.51
C LEU A 239 1.14 -15.23 10.20
N GLN A 240 2.27 -14.55 10.21
CA GLN A 240 2.71 -13.70 9.12
C GLN A 240 4.00 -14.22 8.48
N MET A 241 4.08 -14.18 7.16
CA MET A 241 5.29 -14.59 6.43
C MET A 241 5.98 -13.36 5.83
N PRO A 242 7.26 -13.07 6.12
CA PRO A 242 7.99 -12.06 5.39
C PRO A 242 8.18 -12.52 3.94
N ILE A 243 7.78 -11.70 2.96
CA ILE A 243 7.97 -12.03 1.54
C ILE A 243 9.42 -11.80 1.13
N ARG A 244 9.82 -12.33 -0.02
CA ARG A 244 11.17 -12.12 -0.56
C ARG A 244 11.44 -10.65 -0.86
N GLU A 245 10.48 -9.97 -1.47
CA GLU A 245 10.57 -8.57 -1.89
C GLU A 245 10.76 -7.65 -0.68
N ALA A 246 11.65 -6.66 -0.83
CA ALA A 246 12.03 -5.77 0.27
C ALA A 246 12.34 -4.34 -0.17
N CYS A 247 12.36 -3.48 0.84
CA CYS A 247 12.84 -2.11 0.76
C CYS A 247 14.28 -2.05 1.26
N HIS A 248 15.14 -1.41 0.49
CA HIS A 248 16.51 -1.05 0.86
C HIS A 248 16.59 0.45 1.11
N VAL A 249 17.30 0.81 2.17
CA VAL A 249 17.56 2.22 2.51
C VAL A 249 19.04 2.42 2.75
N ALA A 250 19.63 3.37 2.03
CA ALA A 250 20.99 3.85 2.27
C ALA A 250 20.96 5.21 2.97
N VAL A 251 21.70 5.36 4.06
CA VAL A 251 21.76 6.59 4.88
C VAL A 251 23.20 7.03 5.07
N GLN A 252 23.43 8.35 4.96
CA GLN A 252 24.69 8.98 5.32
C GLN A 252 24.45 10.22 6.17
N ARG A 253 25.24 10.35 7.23
CA ARG A 253 25.32 11.54 8.07
C ARG A 253 26.38 12.49 7.53
N ASN A 254 26.05 13.77 7.51
CA ASN A 254 26.96 14.80 7.06
C ASN A 254 26.87 16.00 8.01
N HIS A 255 28.02 16.48 8.48
CA HIS A 255 28.06 17.74 9.23
C HIS A 255 27.39 18.86 8.40
N PRO A 256 26.55 19.73 8.98
CA PRO A 256 25.75 20.70 8.21
C PRO A 256 26.57 21.57 7.25
N SER A 257 27.78 21.98 7.65
CA SER A 257 28.68 22.78 6.81
C SER A 257 29.31 22.04 5.63
N LYS A 258 29.30 20.70 5.64
CA LYS A 258 29.88 19.85 4.57
C LYS A 258 28.79 19.19 3.71
N HIS A 259 27.52 19.36 4.09
CA HIS A 259 26.41 18.72 3.43
C HIS A 259 26.08 19.40 2.09
N ARG A 260 25.90 18.60 1.04
CA ARG A 260 25.63 19.08 -0.32
C ARG A 260 24.13 19.34 -0.50
N LEU A 261 23.72 20.58 -0.26
CA LEU A 261 22.32 20.98 -0.42
C LEU A 261 21.89 21.07 -1.89
N TRP A 262 20.64 20.67 -2.15
CA TRP A 262 19.98 21.00 -3.41
C TRP A 262 19.72 22.51 -3.51
N LYS A 263 19.61 23.02 -4.74
CA LYS A 263 19.52 24.47 -5.00
C LYS A 263 18.38 25.17 -4.24
N HIS A 264 17.22 24.52 -4.15
CA HIS A 264 16.06 25.08 -3.44
C HIS A 264 16.21 24.99 -1.92
N ALA A 265 16.82 23.92 -1.39
CA ALA A 265 17.16 23.83 0.04
C ALA A 265 18.16 24.92 0.46
N LEU A 266 19.19 25.15 -0.36
CA LEU A 266 20.14 26.24 -0.16
C LEU A 266 19.46 27.62 -0.19
N ALA A 267 18.53 27.83 -1.12
CA ALA A 267 17.77 29.09 -1.19
C ALA A 267 16.91 29.32 0.08
N ARG A 268 16.28 28.26 0.63
CA ARG A 268 15.54 28.35 1.90
C ARG A 268 16.44 28.74 3.07
N GLN A 269 17.63 28.13 3.19
CA GLN A 269 18.58 28.48 4.26
C GLN A 269 19.07 29.92 4.14
N ASN A 270 19.45 30.36 2.93
CA ASN A 270 19.90 31.73 2.69
C ASN A 270 18.82 32.77 3.05
N ALA A 271 17.53 32.46 2.81
CA ALA A 271 16.42 33.34 3.16
C ALA A 271 16.20 33.46 4.68
N LYS A 272 16.49 32.41 5.46
CA LYS A 272 16.39 32.43 6.93
C LYS A 272 17.54 33.21 7.59
N GLY A 273 18.64 33.49 6.88
CA GLY A 273 19.78 34.27 7.38
C GLY A 273 20.55 33.62 8.54
N GLN A 274 20.28 32.34 8.82
CA GLN A 274 20.96 31.54 9.83
C GLN A 274 22.09 30.73 9.17
N GLY A 275 23.13 30.37 9.94
CA GLY A 275 24.25 29.57 9.44
C GLY A 275 23.83 28.17 8.96
N PRO A 276 24.78 27.30 8.57
CA PRO A 276 24.48 25.96 8.07
C PRO A 276 23.66 25.17 9.09
N MET A 277 22.43 24.80 8.71
CA MET A 277 21.53 24.03 9.58
C MET A 277 21.44 22.57 9.12
N PRO A 278 21.13 21.63 10.04
CA PRO A 278 20.88 20.23 9.71
C PRO A 278 19.66 20.08 8.79
N VAL A 279 19.83 19.37 7.68
CA VAL A 279 18.80 19.14 6.65
C VAL A 279 18.61 17.65 6.42
N LEU A 280 17.36 17.25 6.21
CA LEU A 280 17.00 15.93 5.70
C LEU A 280 16.82 16.00 4.19
N GLN A 281 17.46 15.11 3.44
CA GLN A 281 17.26 14.93 2.00
C GLN A 281 16.97 13.46 1.71
N ILE A 282 15.86 13.19 1.03
CA ILE A 282 15.39 11.84 0.71
C ILE A 282 15.18 11.73 -0.80
N VAL A 283 15.73 10.67 -1.40
CA VAL A 283 15.45 10.29 -2.79
C VAL A 283 14.67 8.98 -2.80
N SER A 284 13.50 8.98 -3.44
CA SER A 284 12.74 7.76 -3.75
C SER A 284 13.17 7.26 -5.12
N TYR A 285 13.92 6.16 -5.16
CA TYR A 285 14.62 5.65 -6.33
C TYR A 285 13.94 4.43 -6.97
N GLY A 286 13.71 4.48 -8.27
CA GLY A 286 13.13 3.36 -9.05
C GLY A 286 11.61 3.27 -8.93
N SER A 287 10.95 4.39 -8.62
CA SER A 287 9.52 4.44 -8.35
C SER A 287 8.67 4.54 -9.63
N GLU A 288 7.88 3.51 -9.93
CA GLU A 288 7.01 3.50 -11.13
C GLU A 288 5.76 4.40 -11.07
N LEU A 289 5.32 4.91 -9.91
CA LEU A 289 4.02 5.59 -9.81
C LEU A 289 4.07 7.08 -10.20
N SER A 290 3.30 7.51 -11.21
CA SER A 290 3.27 8.85 -11.82
C SER A 290 2.99 10.05 -10.88
N ASN A 291 2.56 9.80 -9.64
CA ASN A 291 1.94 10.83 -8.78
C ASN A 291 2.77 11.26 -7.57
N ARG A 292 4.01 10.75 -7.40
CA ARG A 292 4.92 11.18 -6.31
C ARG A 292 6.15 11.93 -6.79
N GLY A 293 6.58 12.92 -6.01
CA GLY A 293 7.86 13.59 -6.20
C GLY A 293 9.02 12.60 -5.97
N PRO A 294 10.08 12.62 -6.80
CA PRO A 294 11.22 11.71 -6.65
C PRO A 294 12.12 12.08 -5.46
N THR A 295 11.94 13.28 -4.90
CA THR A 295 12.79 13.86 -3.87
C THR A 295 11.94 14.56 -2.81
N PHE A 296 12.41 14.55 -1.57
CA PHE A 296 11.86 15.31 -0.46
C PHE A 296 13.01 15.89 0.37
N ASP A 297 12.85 17.11 0.88
CA ASP A 297 13.80 17.71 1.80
C ASP A 297 13.13 18.68 2.76
N MET A 298 13.68 18.76 3.97
CA MET A 298 13.21 19.68 5.01
C MET A 298 14.35 20.04 5.96
N ASP A 299 14.25 21.20 6.61
CA ASP A 299 15.17 21.54 7.70
C ASP A 299 14.76 20.72 8.93
N LEU A 300 15.70 20.08 9.62
CA LEU A 300 15.37 19.27 10.80
C LEU A 300 14.79 20.12 11.95
N SER A 301 15.08 21.42 11.95
CA SER A 301 14.45 22.40 12.85
C SER A 301 12.94 22.53 12.65
N ASP A 302 12.40 22.17 11.49
CA ASP A 302 10.96 22.25 11.23
C ASP A 302 10.18 21.18 12.04
N PHE A 303 10.88 20.18 12.61
CA PHE A 303 10.33 19.26 13.60
C PHE A 303 10.37 19.79 15.03
N MET A 304 10.85 21.01 15.27
CA MET A 304 11.01 21.60 16.59
C MET A 304 10.07 22.79 16.82
N GLU A 305 9.53 22.89 18.03
CA GLU A 305 8.84 24.06 18.56
C GLU A 305 9.55 24.48 19.85
N GLY A 306 10.51 25.40 19.70
CA GLY A 306 11.51 25.67 20.75
C GLY A 306 12.42 24.46 20.94
N GLU A 307 12.57 24.00 22.19
CA GLU A 307 13.41 22.86 22.56
C GLU A 307 12.71 21.50 22.45
N GLN A 308 11.43 21.48 22.07
CA GLN A 308 10.61 20.27 22.07
C GLN A 308 10.19 19.87 20.65
N PRO A 309 10.13 18.58 20.31
CA PRO A 309 9.62 18.15 19.01
C PRO A 309 8.12 18.44 18.87
N ILE A 310 7.69 18.82 17.67
CA ILE A 310 6.28 19.11 17.34
C ILE A 310 5.35 17.92 17.67
N SER A 311 4.04 18.17 17.79
CA SER A 311 3.07 17.09 17.97
C SER A 311 2.92 16.25 16.70
N TYR A 312 2.53 14.98 16.85
CA TYR A 312 2.22 14.13 15.69
C TYR A 312 1.09 14.69 14.84
N GLU A 313 0.10 15.35 15.45
CA GLU A 313 -0.99 16.02 14.72
C GLU A 313 -0.48 17.14 13.82
N LYS A 314 0.49 17.96 14.29
CA LYS A 314 1.12 18.99 13.46
C LYS A 314 1.89 18.36 12.29
N ALA A 315 2.62 17.29 12.54
CA ALA A 315 3.34 16.56 11.49
C ALA A 315 2.39 15.94 10.45
N ASN A 316 1.29 15.32 10.89
CA ASN A 316 0.25 14.79 10.00
C ASN A 316 -0.33 15.88 9.10
N LYS A 317 -0.70 17.03 9.69
CA LYS A 317 -1.19 18.18 8.93
C LYS A 317 -0.15 18.69 7.93
N TYR A 318 1.12 18.74 8.30
CA TYR A 318 2.21 19.16 7.41
C TYR A 318 2.33 18.23 6.19
N PHE A 319 2.47 16.92 6.40
CA PHE A 319 2.63 15.96 5.31
C PHE A 319 1.37 15.77 4.46
N ALA A 320 0.19 16.14 4.97
CA ALA A 320 -1.06 16.10 4.22
C ALA A 320 -1.25 17.26 3.23
N GLN A 321 -0.43 18.32 3.28
CA GLN A 321 -0.58 19.52 2.45
C GLN A 321 -0.30 19.27 0.97
N ASP A 322 0.77 18.51 0.66
CA ASP A 322 1.18 18.19 -0.70
C ASP A 322 0.99 16.69 -0.97
N PRO A 323 -0.04 16.29 -1.73
CA PRO A 323 -0.27 14.90 -2.10
C PRO A 323 0.94 14.21 -2.75
N SER A 324 1.78 14.96 -3.49
CA SER A 324 2.95 14.41 -4.18
C SER A 324 4.11 14.09 -3.23
N GLN A 325 4.10 14.64 -2.03
CA GLN A 325 5.12 14.46 -0.98
C GLN A 325 4.61 13.66 0.22
N LYS A 326 3.33 13.26 0.23
CA LYS A 326 2.73 12.48 1.33
C LYS A 326 3.52 11.20 1.68
N TRP A 327 4.20 10.59 0.70
CA TRP A 327 5.05 9.43 0.92
C TRP A 327 6.22 9.70 1.88
N ALA A 328 6.70 10.95 1.96
CA ALA A 328 7.80 11.31 2.83
C ALA A 328 7.44 11.15 4.32
N ALA A 329 6.16 11.18 4.67
CA ALA A 329 5.69 10.95 6.04
C ALA A 329 6.15 9.60 6.60
N TYR A 330 6.20 8.55 5.77
CA TYR A 330 6.67 7.21 6.17
C TYR A 330 8.16 7.18 6.53
N VAL A 331 8.96 8.08 5.96
CA VAL A 331 10.42 8.11 6.13
C VAL A 331 10.81 9.20 7.11
N ALA A 332 10.48 10.46 6.83
CA ALA A 332 10.77 11.60 7.70
C ALA A 332 10.04 11.52 9.05
N GLY A 333 8.86 10.88 9.10
CA GLY A 333 8.15 10.66 10.37
C GLY A 333 8.92 9.77 11.35
N THR A 334 9.82 8.88 10.85
CA THR A 334 10.67 8.05 11.73
C THR A 334 11.60 8.91 12.58
N ILE A 335 12.12 10.01 12.03
CA ILE A 335 12.98 10.97 12.74
C ILE A 335 12.20 11.62 13.87
N LEU A 336 11.00 12.14 13.59
CA LEU A 336 10.15 12.76 14.62
C LEU A 336 9.78 11.78 15.74
N VAL A 337 9.47 10.53 15.40
CA VAL A 337 9.18 9.49 16.41
C VAL A 337 10.42 9.21 17.27
N LEU A 338 11.61 9.08 16.67
CA LEU A 338 12.86 8.91 17.45
C LEU A 338 13.15 10.12 18.36
N MET A 339 12.86 11.34 17.90
CA MET A 339 12.99 12.55 18.72
C MET A 339 12.03 12.55 19.92
N LYS A 340 10.75 12.20 19.70
CA LYS A 340 9.72 12.23 20.75
C LYS A 340 9.82 11.08 21.74
N GLU A 341 10.03 9.87 21.24
CA GLU A 341 9.93 8.64 22.03
C GLU A 341 11.25 8.26 22.68
N LEU A 342 12.38 8.55 22.03
CA LEU A 342 13.71 8.18 22.49
C LEU A 342 14.61 9.41 22.80
N GLY A 343 14.10 10.63 22.63
CA GLY A 343 14.85 11.85 22.95
C GLY A 343 16.06 12.12 22.04
N VAL A 344 16.10 11.50 20.85
CA VAL A 344 17.24 11.60 19.92
C VAL A 344 17.34 13.02 19.38
N ARG A 345 18.56 13.57 19.38
CA ARG A 345 18.88 14.87 18.76
C ARG A 345 19.66 14.66 17.47
N PHE A 346 19.19 15.27 16.39
CA PHE A 346 19.80 15.17 15.07
C PHE A 346 20.56 16.46 14.73
N GLU A 347 21.85 16.49 15.06
CA GLU A 347 22.75 17.64 14.83
C GLU A 347 23.45 17.60 13.45
N ASP A 348 23.47 16.43 12.82
CA ASP A 348 23.98 16.24 11.46
C ASP A 348 22.84 16.27 10.44
N SER A 349 23.16 16.71 9.22
CA SER A 349 22.29 16.50 8.06
C SER A 349 22.25 15.02 7.67
N ILE A 350 21.12 14.59 7.11
CA ILE A 350 20.84 13.20 6.77
C ILE A 350 20.50 13.10 5.28
N SER A 351 21.32 12.35 4.54
CA SER A 351 21.06 11.94 3.16
C SER A 351 20.48 10.53 3.14
N MET A 352 19.33 10.32 2.51
CA MET A 352 18.66 9.01 2.43
C MET A 352 18.28 8.64 1.00
N LEU A 353 18.62 7.43 0.55
CA LEU A 353 18.11 6.83 -0.68
C LEU A 353 17.22 5.65 -0.32
N VAL A 354 15.98 5.67 -0.78
CA VAL A 354 14.98 4.62 -0.56
C VAL A 354 14.69 3.94 -1.90
N SER A 355 14.89 2.62 -1.98
CA SER A 355 14.53 1.83 -3.15
C SER A 355 13.79 0.57 -2.70
N SER A 356 12.60 0.31 -3.26
CA SER A 356 11.76 -0.80 -2.81
C SER A 356 11.28 -1.64 -3.98
N ALA A 357 11.52 -2.94 -3.88
CA ALA A 357 10.91 -3.95 -4.74
C ALA A 357 9.55 -4.44 -4.19
N VAL A 358 9.16 -4.04 -2.96
CA VAL A 358 7.84 -4.36 -2.40
C VAL A 358 6.79 -3.57 -3.18
N PRO A 359 5.88 -4.25 -3.91
CA PRO A 359 4.93 -3.53 -4.74
C PRO A 359 3.90 -2.74 -3.93
N GLU A 360 3.68 -1.49 -4.31
CA GLU A 360 2.77 -0.59 -3.61
C GLU A 360 1.29 -0.87 -3.89
N GLY A 361 0.49 -0.80 -2.83
CA GLY A 361 -0.97 -0.92 -2.91
C GLY A 361 -1.49 -2.33 -3.18
N LYS A 362 -0.65 -3.37 -3.01
CA LYS A 362 -1.03 -4.78 -3.25
C LYS A 362 -1.41 -5.54 -1.98
N GLY A 363 -1.52 -4.86 -0.84
CA GLY A 363 -1.84 -5.51 0.45
C GLY A 363 -0.70 -6.35 1.02
N VAL A 364 0.56 -6.02 0.71
CA VAL A 364 1.79 -6.73 1.13
C VAL A 364 2.74 -5.90 2.00
N SER A 365 2.22 -4.84 2.64
CA SER A 365 2.94 -3.98 3.60
C SER A 365 4.16 -3.23 3.05
N SER A 366 4.00 -2.60 1.90
CA SER A 366 5.04 -1.70 1.37
C SER A 366 5.33 -0.52 2.30
N SER A 367 4.33 0.00 3.04
CA SER A 367 4.53 1.08 4.03
C SER A 367 5.43 0.64 5.18
N ALA A 368 5.08 -0.45 5.85
CA ALA A 368 5.88 -1.00 6.96
C ALA A 368 7.30 -1.37 6.52
N ALA A 369 7.50 -1.93 5.32
CA ALA A 369 8.84 -2.18 4.79
C ALA A 369 9.68 -0.90 4.67
N VAL A 370 9.08 0.19 4.18
CA VAL A 370 9.74 1.50 4.06
C VAL A 370 10.05 2.11 5.43
N GLU A 371 9.09 2.12 6.34
CA GLU A 371 9.28 2.67 7.70
C GLU A 371 10.37 1.91 8.47
N VAL A 372 10.31 0.58 8.49
CA VAL A 372 11.23 -0.28 9.23
C VAL A 372 12.65 -0.19 8.67
N ALA A 373 12.81 -0.24 7.35
CA ALA A 373 14.12 -0.06 6.73
C ALA A 373 14.69 1.33 7.03
N SER A 374 13.88 2.39 6.90
CA SER A 374 14.29 3.78 7.13
C SER A 374 14.72 4.01 8.58
N MET A 375 13.88 3.64 9.54
CA MET A 375 14.18 3.82 10.97
C MET A 375 15.39 2.98 11.38
N SER A 376 15.53 1.76 10.87
CA SER A 376 16.71 0.93 11.13
C SER A 376 17.99 1.54 10.58
N ALA A 377 17.96 2.17 9.40
CA ALA A 377 19.15 2.80 8.82
C ALA A 377 19.56 4.04 9.60
N ILE A 378 18.59 4.85 10.03
CA ILE A 378 18.82 6.02 10.89
C ILE A 378 19.38 5.55 12.24
N ALA A 379 18.79 4.54 12.86
CA ALA A 379 19.29 3.98 14.11
C ALA A 379 20.75 3.50 13.98
N ALA A 380 21.06 2.75 12.93
CA ALA A 380 22.42 2.28 12.66
C ALA A 380 23.41 3.44 12.45
N ALA A 381 23.05 4.45 11.64
CA ALA A 381 23.90 5.60 11.36
C ALA A 381 24.17 6.46 12.61
N HIS A 382 23.23 6.48 13.57
CA HIS A 382 23.33 7.24 14.82
C HIS A 382 23.78 6.39 16.02
N GLY A 383 24.11 5.11 15.83
CA GLY A 383 24.56 4.22 16.90
C GLY A 383 23.48 3.92 17.95
N LEU A 384 22.20 3.99 17.57
CA LEU A 384 21.09 3.70 18.46
C LEU A 384 20.87 2.19 18.56
N SER A 385 20.79 1.67 19.78
CA SER A 385 20.48 0.26 20.04
C SER A 385 18.97 0.11 20.28
N ILE A 386 18.22 -0.23 19.23
CA ILE A 386 16.77 -0.44 19.29
C ILE A 386 16.48 -1.90 18.99
N SER A 387 15.72 -2.59 19.85
CA SER A 387 15.34 -3.97 19.59
C SER A 387 14.39 -4.07 18.38
N PRO A 388 14.39 -5.17 17.60
CA PRO A 388 13.50 -5.29 16.44
C PRO A 388 12.01 -5.12 16.78
N ARG A 389 11.59 -5.60 17.96
CA ARG A 389 10.22 -5.43 18.45
C ARG A 389 9.90 -3.96 18.74
N GLU A 390 10.80 -3.26 19.43
CA GLU A 390 10.62 -1.84 19.74
C GLU A 390 10.63 -0.98 18.47
N LEU A 391 11.54 -1.28 17.53
CA LEU A 391 11.59 -0.66 16.21
C LEU A 391 10.23 -0.77 15.50
N ALA A 392 9.62 -1.96 15.49
CA ALA A 392 8.31 -2.17 14.91
C ALA A 392 7.20 -1.32 15.57
N LEU A 393 7.22 -1.20 16.90
CA LEU A 393 6.26 -0.38 17.64
C LEU A 393 6.43 1.12 17.36
N LEU A 394 7.66 1.59 17.23
CA LEU A 394 7.96 2.97 16.85
C LEU A 394 7.51 3.24 15.41
N CYS A 395 7.76 2.34 14.46
CA CYS A 395 7.24 2.45 13.10
C CYS A 395 5.70 2.48 13.08
N GLN A 396 5.03 1.63 13.86
CA GLN A 396 3.56 1.67 13.97
C GLN A 396 3.04 3.05 14.41
N LYS A 397 3.77 3.75 15.30
CA LYS A 397 3.42 5.14 15.69
C LYS A 397 3.55 6.12 14.51
N VAL A 398 4.55 5.93 13.63
CA VAL A 398 4.68 6.73 12.40
C VAL A 398 3.43 6.57 11.53
N GLU A 399 3.04 5.32 11.25
CA GLU A 399 1.90 5.04 10.38
C GLU A 399 0.57 5.53 10.98
N ASN A 400 0.33 5.26 12.27
CA ASN A 400 -0.89 5.67 12.95
C ASN A 400 -1.03 7.18 13.14
N HIS A 401 0.03 7.86 13.60
CA HIS A 401 -0.09 9.25 14.07
C HIS A 401 0.43 10.29 13.10
N ILE A 402 1.42 9.97 12.27
CA ILE A 402 2.01 10.92 11.31
C ILE A 402 1.40 10.71 9.93
N VAL A 403 1.31 9.48 9.45
CA VAL A 403 0.67 9.18 8.16
C VAL A 403 -0.87 9.23 8.29
N GLY A 404 -1.40 8.78 9.43
CA GLY A 404 -2.83 8.76 9.74
C GLY A 404 -3.55 7.50 9.25
N ALA A 405 -2.83 6.41 8.98
CA ALA A 405 -3.41 5.13 8.60
C ALA A 405 -3.65 4.28 9.85
N PRO A 406 -4.88 3.81 10.14
CA PRO A 406 -5.22 3.21 11.43
C PRO A 406 -4.82 1.72 11.52
N CYS A 407 -3.58 1.37 11.18
CA CYS A 407 -3.10 0.00 11.12
C CYS A 407 -2.93 -0.63 12.52
N GLY A 408 -2.92 -1.96 12.59
CA GLY A 408 -2.36 -2.66 13.75
C GLY A 408 -0.85 -2.84 13.58
N VAL A 409 -0.26 -3.80 14.30
CA VAL A 409 1.22 -3.89 14.48
C VAL A 409 1.86 -4.98 13.63
N MET A 410 1.06 -5.89 13.06
CA MET A 410 1.57 -7.13 12.46
C MET A 410 2.51 -6.88 11.28
N ASP A 411 2.26 -5.82 10.52
CA ASP A 411 3.02 -5.46 9.32
C ASP A 411 4.47 -5.08 9.69
N GLN A 412 4.62 -4.11 10.60
CA GLN A 412 5.91 -3.67 11.12
C GLN A 412 6.62 -4.80 11.86
N MET A 413 5.91 -5.58 12.67
CA MET A 413 6.51 -6.66 13.43
C MET A 413 7.09 -7.75 12.52
N THR A 414 6.37 -8.10 11.44
CA THR A 414 6.85 -9.10 10.47
C THR A 414 8.05 -8.59 9.69
N SER A 415 8.00 -7.34 9.24
CA SER A 415 9.10 -6.67 8.56
C SER A 415 10.36 -6.57 9.46
N ALA A 416 10.18 -6.37 10.77
CA ALA A 416 11.29 -6.24 11.70
C ALA A 416 11.83 -7.58 12.23
N CYS A 417 10.95 -8.50 12.62
CA CYS A 417 11.28 -9.69 13.40
C CYS A 417 11.11 -11.00 12.62
N GLY A 418 10.64 -10.95 11.38
CA GLY A 418 10.45 -12.14 10.55
C GLY A 418 11.76 -12.86 10.22
N GLU A 419 11.67 -14.14 9.91
CA GLU A 419 12.79 -14.94 9.40
C GLU A 419 12.37 -15.70 8.15
N ALA A 420 13.33 -15.94 7.25
CA ALA A 420 13.09 -16.72 6.06
C ALA A 420 12.62 -18.14 6.42
N ASN A 421 11.64 -18.63 5.66
CA ASN A 421 11.00 -19.94 5.75
C ASN A 421 10.28 -20.21 7.08
N LYS A 422 9.87 -19.15 7.78
CA LYS A 422 9.10 -19.24 9.02
C LYS A 422 7.91 -18.27 9.00
N LEU A 423 6.84 -18.65 9.70
CA LEU A 423 5.73 -17.77 10.04
C LEU A 423 5.99 -17.14 11.40
N LEU A 424 5.95 -15.82 11.47
CA LEU A 424 5.97 -15.08 12.73
C LEU A 424 4.62 -15.25 13.43
N ALA A 425 4.63 -15.92 14.58
CA ALA A 425 3.48 -16.05 15.45
C ALA A 425 3.53 -14.96 16.53
N MET A 426 2.56 -14.05 16.54
CA MET A 426 2.49 -12.98 17.54
C MET A 426 1.06 -12.72 17.99
N VAL A 427 0.90 -12.36 19.26
CA VAL A 427 -0.34 -11.81 19.80
C VAL A 427 -0.26 -10.30 19.64
N CYS A 428 -1.19 -9.71 18.89
CA CYS A 428 -1.08 -8.31 18.48
C CYS A 428 -1.29 -7.30 19.61
N GLN A 429 -1.79 -7.73 20.77
CA GLN A 429 -1.94 -6.92 21.96
C GLN A 429 -1.58 -7.78 23.19
N PRO A 430 -0.44 -7.55 23.86
CA PRO A 430 0.39 -6.34 23.86
C PRO A 430 1.54 -6.36 22.82
N ALA A 431 1.31 -6.85 21.60
CA ALA A 431 2.31 -6.98 20.54
C ALA A 431 3.49 -7.88 20.96
N GLU A 432 3.18 -9.11 21.38
CA GLU A 432 4.15 -10.08 21.87
C GLU A 432 4.42 -11.18 20.84
N ILE A 433 5.70 -11.44 20.55
CA ILE A 433 6.11 -12.52 19.67
C ILE A 433 6.07 -13.82 20.48
N ILE A 434 5.19 -14.74 20.09
CA ILE A 434 5.09 -16.07 20.70
C ILE A 434 6.18 -17.00 20.16
N GLY A 435 6.61 -16.77 18.92
CA GLY A 435 7.74 -17.49 18.32
C GLY A 435 7.66 -17.53 16.80
N LEU A 436 8.56 -18.33 16.22
CA LEU A 436 8.62 -18.56 14.78
C LEU A 436 8.21 -20.01 14.48
N VAL A 437 7.18 -20.19 13.65
CA VAL A 437 6.72 -21.50 13.20
C VAL A 437 7.40 -21.80 11.88
N THR A 438 8.29 -22.80 11.86
CA THR A 438 8.92 -23.24 10.60
C THR A 438 7.85 -23.70 9.62
N ILE A 439 8.02 -23.39 8.34
CA ILE A 439 7.17 -23.87 7.25
C ILE A 439 7.70 -25.27 6.85
N PRO A 440 7.00 -26.37 7.16
CA PRO A 440 7.38 -27.69 6.69
C PRO A 440 7.65 -27.77 5.19
N SER A 441 8.67 -28.53 4.85
CA SER A 441 9.22 -28.63 3.48
C SER A 441 8.25 -29.17 2.44
N HIS A 442 7.16 -29.81 2.85
CA HIS A 442 6.16 -30.40 1.96
C HIS A 442 5.03 -29.43 1.59
N PHE A 443 4.96 -28.22 2.17
CA PHE A 443 4.03 -27.17 1.75
C PHE A 443 4.72 -25.85 1.42
N ARG A 444 4.00 -25.04 0.65
CA ARG A 444 4.43 -23.72 0.18
C ARG A 444 3.25 -22.77 0.19
N PHE A 445 3.55 -21.49 0.43
CA PHE A 445 2.61 -20.39 0.29
C PHE A 445 2.97 -19.55 -0.93
N TRP A 446 1.96 -19.09 -1.66
CA TRP A 446 2.09 -18.11 -2.74
C TRP A 446 1.18 -16.92 -2.47
N GLY A 447 1.60 -15.74 -2.89
CA GLY A 447 0.71 -14.58 -3.02
C GLY A 447 0.36 -14.35 -4.48
N ILE A 448 -0.92 -14.14 -4.81
CA ILE A 448 -1.35 -13.77 -6.17
C ILE A 448 -2.06 -12.42 -6.10
N ASP A 449 -1.48 -11.40 -6.73
CA ASP A 449 -2.05 -10.05 -6.76
C ASP A 449 -3.22 -9.93 -7.73
N SER A 450 -4.37 -9.46 -7.24
CA SER A 450 -5.57 -9.23 -8.06
C SER A 450 -5.45 -8.04 -9.02
N GLY A 451 -4.50 -7.12 -8.78
CA GLY A 451 -4.37 -5.86 -9.53
C GLY A 451 -5.35 -4.78 -9.08
N ILE A 452 -6.23 -5.08 -8.12
CA ILE A 452 -7.21 -4.14 -7.58
C ILE A 452 -6.60 -3.43 -6.37
N ARG A 453 -6.52 -2.10 -6.44
CA ARG A 453 -6.18 -1.24 -5.31
C ARG A 453 -7.47 -0.72 -4.68
N HIS A 454 -7.80 -1.13 -3.46
CA HIS A 454 -8.95 -0.63 -2.68
C HIS A 454 -10.25 -0.47 -3.51
N SER A 455 -11.00 -1.56 -3.68
CA SER A 455 -12.29 -1.65 -4.37
C SER A 455 -13.26 -0.57 -3.86
N VAL A 456 -13.83 0.19 -4.79
CA VAL A 456 -14.70 1.36 -4.54
C VAL A 456 -16.08 0.95 -3.99
N GLY A 457 -16.45 -0.33 -4.05
CA GLY A 457 -17.73 -0.85 -3.58
C GLY A 457 -17.74 -1.46 -2.17
N GLY A 458 -16.57 -1.65 -1.55
CA GLY A 458 -16.41 -2.30 -0.25
C GLY A 458 -16.30 -1.32 0.92
N ALA A 459 -16.39 -1.86 2.14
CA ALA A 459 -15.94 -1.13 3.33
C ALA A 459 -14.43 -0.87 3.24
N ASP A 460 -13.95 0.17 3.91
CA ASP A 460 -12.51 0.37 4.11
C ASP A 460 -12.08 -0.22 5.45
N TYR A 461 -10.81 -0.54 5.58
CA TYR A 461 -10.23 -1.10 6.79
C TYR A 461 -10.56 -0.30 8.06
N GLY A 462 -10.54 1.04 7.97
CA GLY A 462 -10.81 1.92 9.11
C GLY A 462 -12.26 1.82 9.58
N SER A 463 -13.22 1.71 8.67
CA SER A 463 -14.63 1.55 9.03
C SER A 463 -14.94 0.19 9.63
N VAL A 464 -14.26 -0.87 9.19
CA VAL A 464 -14.38 -2.20 9.81
C VAL A 464 -13.77 -2.20 11.21
N ARG A 465 -12.62 -1.56 11.40
CA ARG A 465 -12.03 -1.35 12.73
C ARG A 465 -13.02 -0.62 13.65
N ILE A 466 -13.61 0.49 13.21
CA ILE A 466 -14.63 1.21 13.99
C ILE A 466 -15.81 0.29 14.34
N GLY A 467 -16.34 -0.47 13.38
CA GLY A 467 -17.44 -1.42 13.59
C GLY A 467 -17.11 -2.50 14.63
N ALA A 468 -15.87 -3.01 14.63
CA ALA A 468 -15.41 -3.99 15.62
C ALA A 468 -15.38 -3.37 17.03
N PHE A 469 -14.82 -2.17 17.18
CA PHE A 469 -14.77 -1.47 18.46
C PHE A 469 -16.17 -1.05 18.96
N MET A 470 -17.09 -0.68 18.07
CA MET A 470 -18.51 -0.48 18.41
C MET A 470 -19.12 -1.77 18.98
N GLY A 471 -18.89 -2.91 18.33
CA GLY A 471 -19.37 -4.21 18.81
C GLY A 471 -18.79 -4.58 20.17
N ARG A 472 -17.49 -4.34 20.39
CA ARG A 472 -16.83 -4.51 21.69
C ARG A 472 -17.51 -3.68 22.79
N LYS A 473 -17.78 -2.40 22.52
CA LYS A 473 -18.44 -1.50 23.49
C LYS A 473 -19.85 -2.01 23.86
N ILE A 474 -20.62 -2.48 22.87
CA ILE A 474 -21.95 -3.07 23.10
C ILE A 474 -21.85 -4.35 23.94
N ILE A 475 -20.89 -5.23 23.65
CA ILE A 475 -20.65 -6.45 24.43
C ILE A 475 -20.31 -6.12 25.89
N LYS A 476 -19.36 -5.20 26.14
CA LYS A 476 -18.98 -4.77 27.50
C LYS A 476 -20.16 -4.21 28.28
N ALA A 477 -20.94 -3.33 27.65
CA ALA A 477 -22.13 -2.75 28.28
C ALA A 477 -23.18 -3.82 28.62
N THR A 478 -23.40 -4.76 27.70
CA THR A 478 -24.33 -5.89 27.92
C THR A 478 -23.88 -6.78 29.07
N ALA A 479 -22.60 -7.15 29.11
CA ALA A 479 -22.02 -7.95 30.18
C ALA A 479 -22.14 -7.26 31.53
N SER A 480 -21.83 -5.95 31.60
CA SER A 480 -21.93 -5.13 32.82
C SER A 480 -23.36 -5.09 33.38
N THR A 481 -24.36 -4.97 32.50
CA THR A 481 -25.78 -5.01 32.90
C THR A 481 -26.17 -6.38 33.45
N ARG A 482 -25.77 -7.47 32.79
CA ARG A 482 -26.04 -8.85 33.26
C ARG A 482 -25.33 -9.15 34.58
N LEU A 483 -24.09 -8.69 34.73
CA LEU A 483 -23.32 -8.81 35.97
C LEU A 483 -24.07 -8.12 37.12
N SER A 484 -24.53 -6.89 36.92
CA SER A 484 -25.31 -6.13 37.92
C SER A 484 -26.63 -6.82 38.29
N GLN A 485 -27.31 -7.44 37.32
CA GLN A 485 -28.54 -8.21 37.56
C GLN A 485 -28.28 -9.51 38.33
N SER A 486 -27.15 -10.17 38.07
CA SER A 486 -26.76 -11.42 38.73
C SER A 486 -26.32 -11.16 40.18
N MET A 487 -25.58 -10.07 40.44
CA MET A 487 -25.20 -9.68 41.81
C MET A 487 -26.40 -9.23 42.65
N SER A 488 -27.40 -8.57 42.05
CA SER A 488 -28.60 -8.17 42.78
C SER A 488 -29.52 -9.35 43.15
N THR A 489 -29.52 -10.42 42.36
CA THR A 489 -30.24 -11.68 42.65
C THR A 489 -29.48 -12.57 43.64
N ALA A 490 -28.14 -12.56 43.62
CA ALA A 490 -27.30 -13.29 44.56
C ALA A 490 -27.35 -12.76 46.01
N ASN A 491 -27.64 -11.46 46.21
CA ASN A 491 -27.79 -10.86 47.54
C ASN A 491 -28.94 -11.43 48.40
N GLY A 492 -29.75 -12.36 47.86
CA GLY A 492 -30.78 -13.11 48.58
C GLY A 492 -30.64 -14.64 48.55
N ALA A 493 -29.58 -15.19 47.95
CA ALA A 493 -29.35 -16.63 47.78
C ALA A 493 -28.15 -17.13 48.63
N SER A 494 -28.10 -18.44 48.92
CA SER A 494 -26.98 -19.01 49.66
C SER A 494 -25.68 -19.04 48.81
N PRO A 495 -24.48 -18.95 49.41
CA PRO A 495 -23.21 -18.93 48.66
C PRO A 495 -22.96 -20.15 47.76
N ASP A 496 -23.62 -21.29 48.06
CA ASP A 496 -23.48 -22.54 47.31
C ASP A 496 -24.38 -22.61 46.05
N GLU A 497 -25.27 -21.63 45.82
CA GLU A 497 -26.20 -21.58 44.66
C GLU A 497 -25.78 -20.59 43.57
N VAL A 498 -24.69 -19.82 43.79
CA VAL A 498 -24.18 -18.86 42.81
C VAL A 498 -23.19 -19.56 41.88
N ASP A 499 -23.49 -19.64 40.59
CA ASP A 499 -22.57 -20.11 39.55
C ASP A 499 -21.38 -19.14 39.43
N ASN A 500 -20.36 -19.36 40.28
CA ASN A 500 -19.21 -18.48 40.44
C ASN A 500 -18.39 -18.39 39.14
N ASP A 501 -18.29 -19.49 38.40
CA ASP A 501 -17.62 -19.54 37.09
C ASP A 501 -18.34 -18.66 36.06
N GLY A 502 -19.69 -18.64 36.10
CA GLY A 502 -20.50 -17.76 35.26
C GLY A 502 -20.31 -16.27 35.58
N LEU A 503 -20.12 -15.92 36.84
CA LEU A 503 -19.90 -14.55 37.30
C LEU A 503 -18.51 -14.04 36.89
N GLU A 504 -17.45 -14.83 37.10
CA GLU A 504 -16.09 -14.49 36.67
C GLU A 504 -16.00 -14.26 35.16
N LEU A 505 -16.69 -15.08 34.36
CA LEU A 505 -16.78 -14.89 32.91
C LEU A 505 -17.45 -13.56 32.53
N LEU A 506 -18.55 -13.19 33.22
CA LEU A 506 -19.23 -11.93 32.98
C LEU A 506 -18.38 -10.71 33.40
N GLU A 507 -17.58 -10.83 34.46
CA GLU A 507 -16.61 -9.80 34.87
C GLU A 507 -15.52 -9.60 33.81
N ALA A 508 -14.96 -10.69 33.27
CA ALA A 508 -14.00 -10.63 32.18
C ALA A 508 -14.62 -10.03 30.90
N GLU A 509 -15.89 -10.36 30.59
CA GLU A 509 -16.62 -9.82 29.44
C GLU A 509 -17.00 -8.34 29.62
N ALA A 510 -17.29 -7.90 30.85
CA ALA A 510 -17.56 -6.50 31.19
C ALA A 510 -16.29 -5.64 31.07
N SER A 511 -15.13 -6.21 31.39
CA SER A 511 -13.82 -5.57 31.27
C SER A 511 -13.13 -5.81 29.92
N LEU A 512 -13.73 -6.56 29.00
CA LEU A 512 -13.15 -7.02 27.73
C LEU A 512 -12.35 -5.95 26.96
N ASP A 513 -11.03 -6.08 26.91
CA ASP A 513 -10.17 -5.16 26.16
C ASP A 513 -10.09 -5.53 24.68
N TYR A 514 -10.12 -6.82 24.35
CA TYR A 514 -9.90 -7.31 22.99
C TYR A 514 -10.95 -8.35 22.62
N LEU A 515 -11.61 -8.16 21.47
CA LEU A 515 -12.65 -9.08 20.99
C LEU A 515 -12.14 -10.52 20.85
N CYS A 516 -10.86 -10.71 20.53
CA CYS A 516 -10.25 -12.04 20.39
C CYS A 516 -10.25 -12.86 21.69
N ASN A 517 -10.44 -12.22 22.85
CA ASN A 517 -10.49 -12.89 24.15
C ASN A 517 -11.84 -13.57 24.40
N LEU A 518 -12.86 -13.22 23.64
CA LEU A 518 -14.13 -13.94 23.65
C LEU A 518 -14.01 -15.20 22.80
N SER A 519 -14.51 -16.32 23.30
CA SER A 519 -14.55 -17.56 22.52
C SER A 519 -15.76 -17.57 21.56
N PRO A 520 -15.68 -18.29 20.43
CA PRO A 520 -16.81 -18.42 19.50
C PRO A 520 -18.11 -18.90 20.16
N HIS A 521 -18.03 -19.88 21.08
CA HIS A 521 -19.22 -20.40 21.76
C HIS A 521 -19.87 -19.34 22.67
N ARG A 522 -19.08 -18.59 23.44
CA ARG A 522 -19.59 -17.50 24.29
C ARG A 522 -20.23 -16.41 23.45
N TYR A 523 -19.57 -16.03 22.35
CA TYR A 523 -20.09 -15.03 21.42
C TYR A 523 -21.46 -15.43 20.84
N GLU A 524 -21.59 -16.63 20.31
CA GLU A 524 -22.85 -17.11 19.72
C GLU A 524 -23.96 -17.25 20.76
N ALA A 525 -23.64 -17.81 21.93
CA ALA A 525 -24.64 -18.03 22.97
C ALA A 525 -25.23 -16.73 23.53
N LEU A 526 -24.42 -15.67 23.67
CA LEU A 526 -24.79 -14.51 24.48
C LEU A 526 -24.90 -13.18 23.73
N TYR A 527 -24.21 -13.03 22.61
CA TYR A 527 -23.97 -11.70 22.01
C TYR A 527 -24.32 -11.61 20.52
N ALA A 528 -24.20 -12.69 19.75
CA ALA A 528 -24.40 -12.66 18.29
C ALA A 528 -25.76 -12.07 17.87
N ASN A 529 -26.82 -12.40 18.61
CA ASN A 529 -28.19 -11.91 18.34
C ASN A 529 -28.48 -10.51 18.92
N LEU A 530 -27.58 -9.96 19.74
CA LEU A 530 -27.73 -8.64 20.35
C LEU A 530 -27.05 -7.54 19.54
N LEU A 531 -26.04 -7.89 18.75
CA LEU A 531 -25.33 -6.93 17.93
C LEU A 531 -26.19 -6.52 16.73
N PRO A 532 -26.39 -5.21 16.50
CA PRO A 532 -27.07 -4.73 15.31
C PRO A 532 -26.21 -5.02 14.07
N GLN A 533 -26.83 -5.42 12.97
CA GLN A 533 -26.09 -5.66 11.71
C GLN A 533 -25.25 -4.44 11.30
N SER A 534 -25.85 -3.25 11.41
CA SER A 534 -25.17 -1.98 11.20
C SER A 534 -25.72 -0.88 12.11
N MET A 535 -24.93 0.16 12.37
CA MET A 535 -25.34 1.30 13.19
C MET A 535 -24.78 2.62 12.63
N LEU A 536 -25.60 3.67 12.64
CA LEU A 536 -25.17 5.02 12.28
C LEU A 536 -24.28 5.61 13.39
N GLY A 537 -23.20 6.29 13.00
CA GLY A 537 -22.24 6.86 13.94
C GLY A 537 -22.88 7.80 14.97
N GLU A 538 -23.84 8.65 14.57
CA GLU A 538 -24.54 9.53 15.50
C GLU A 538 -25.32 8.76 16.57
N VAL A 539 -26.07 7.73 16.16
CA VAL A 539 -26.89 6.88 17.05
C VAL A 539 -26.01 6.14 18.05
N PHE A 540 -24.84 5.66 17.60
CA PHE A 540 -23.88 5.03 18.50
C PHE A 540 -23.34 6.02 19.54
N LEU A 541 -22.96 7.24 19.10
CA LEU A 541 -22.37 8.26 19.97
C LEU A 541 -23.38 8.82 20.98
N GLU A 542 -24.66 8.93 20.61
CA GLU A 542 -25.74 9.30 21.54
C GLU A 542 -25.88 8.30 22.69
N LYS A 543 -25.63 7.01 22.42
CA LYS A 543 -25.80 5.94 23.40
C LYS A 543 -24.53 5.63 24.21
N TYR A 544 -23.34 5.69 23.59
CA TYR A 544 -22.10 5.17 24.19
C TYR A 544 -20.96 6.18 24.30
N VAL A 545 -21.15 7.42 23.83
CA VAL A 545 -20.18 8.53 23.80
C VAL A 545 -18.95 8.30 22.91
N ASP A 546 -18.32 7.12 22.98
CA ASP A 546 -17.17 6.69 22.18
C ASP A 546 -17.13 5.16 22.01
N HIS A 547 -16.22 4.68 21.15
CA HIS A 547 -15.93 3.26 20.93
C HIS A 547 -14.64 2.78 21.63
N GLY A 548 -13.88 3.68 22.25
CA GLY A 548 -12.65 3.34 22.99
C GLY A 548 -11.48 2.87 22.12
N ASP A 549 -11.39 3.31 20.86
CA ASP A 549 -10.18 3.19 20.05
C ASP A 549 -9.45 4.54 20.04
N THR A 550 -8.14 4.54 20.30
CA THR A 550 -7.33 5.78 20.32
C THR A 550 -6.85 6.21 18.94
N VAL A 551 -7.02 5.36 17.92
CA VAL A 551 -6.49 5.57 16.57
C VAL A 551 -7.56 6.04 15.59
N THR A 552 -8.82 5.67 15.80
CA THR A 552 -9.94 6.00 14.89
C THR A 552 -10.94 6.95 15.53
N VAL A 553 -11.63 7.72 14.68
CA VAL A 553 -12.70 8.64 15.09
C VAL A 553 -13.99 8.27 14.35
N ILE A 554 -15.11 8.20 15.07
CA ILE A 554 -16.41 7.90 14.48
C ILE A 554 -16.91 9.11 13.69
N ASP A 555 -17.09 8.93 12.38
CA ASP A 555 -17.91 9.84 11.57
C ASP A 555 -19.40 9.64 11.90
N LYS A 556 -20.05 10.69 12.41
CA LYS A 556 -21.47 10.74 12.77
C LYS A 556 -22.39 10.38 11.61
N LYS A 557 -22.02 10.76 10.38
CA LYS A 557 -22.85 10.61 9.18
C LYS A 557 -22.71 9.25 8.50
N ARG A 558 -21.78 8.41 9.00
CA ARG A 558 -21.47 7.12 8.38
C ARG A 558 -22.14 5.98 9.13
N THR A 559 -22.66 5.01 8.38
CA THR A 559 -23.15 3.74 8.91
C THR A 559 -22.02 2.71 8.91
N TYR A 560 -21.86 1.99 10.03
CA TYR A 560 -20.82 0.97 10.23
C TYR A 560 -21.46 -0.42 10.35
N SER A 561 -20.86 -1.42 9.71
CA SER A 561 -21.20 -2.83 9.95
C SER A 561 -20.66 -3.27 11.29
N VAL A 562 -21.53 -3.63 12.24
CA VAL A 562 -21.12 -3.92 13.63
C VAL A 562 -21.00 -5.42 13.85
N THR A 563 -22.06 -6.20 13.57
CA THR A 563 -22.04 -7.65 13.83
C THR A 563 -20.91 -8.37 13.08
N ALA A 564 -20.75 -8.14 11.78
CA ALA A 564 -19.71 -8.80 11.00
C ALA A 564 -18.29 -8.42 11.46
N ALA A 565 -18.07 -7.12 11.73
CA ALA A 565 -16.78 -6.60 12.18
C ALA A 565 -16.40 -7.12 13.58
N ALA A 566 -17.38 -7.24 14.49
CA ALA A 566 -17.14 -7.79 15.83
C ALA A 566 -16.95 -9.31 15.83
N LYS A 567 -17.69 -10.02 14.96
CA LYS A 567 -17.59 -11.47 14.79
C LYS A 567 -16.23 -11.91 14.26
N HIS A 568 -15.63 -11.14 13.34
CA HIS A 568 -14.39 -11.56 12.68
C HIS A 568 -13.24 -11.83 13.67
N PRO A 569 -12.83 -10.91 14.57
CA PRO A 569 -11.72 -11.17 15.51
C PRO A 569 -11.92 -12.36 16.45
N VAL A 570 -13.16 -12.59 16.91
CA VAL A 570 -13.53 -13.71 17.79
C VAL A 570 -13.20 -15.04 17.11
N TYR A 571 -13.71 -15.21 15.90
CA TYR A 571 -13.55 -16.43 15.13
C TYR A 571 -12.16 -16.57 14.52
N GLU A 572 -11.57 -15.47 14.07
CA GLU A 572 -10.26 -15.47 13.44
C GLU A 572 -9.17 -15.91 14.41
N ASN A 573 -9.23 -15.47 15.67
CA ASN A 573 -8.29 -15.93 16.70
C ASN A 573 -8.36 -17.45 16.91
N PHE A 574 -9.57 -18.02 16.90
CA PHE A 574 -9.75 -19.47 16.96
C PHE A 574 -9.17 -20.16 15.72
N ARG A 575 -9.47 -19.65 14.52
CA ARG A 575 -8.93 -20.19 13.25
C ARG A 575 -7.42 -20.16 13.23
N VAL A 576 -6.78 -19.09 13.70
CA VAL A 576 -5.31 -18.97 13.73
C VAL A 576 -4.70 -19.99 14.70
N LYS A 577 -5.29 -20.18 15.87
CA LYS A 577 -4.84 -21.20 16.84
C LYS A 577 -4.97 -22.61 16.25
N ALA A 578 -6.09 -22.91 15.60
CA ALA A 578 -6.30 -24.19 14.92
C ALA A 578 -5.30 -24.38 13.76
N PHE A 579 -5.09 -23.35 12.94
CA PHE A 579 -4.13 -23.37 11.84
C PHE A 579 -2.71 -23.62 12.34
N LYS A 580 -2.29 -22.93 13.40
CA LYS A 580 -0.98 -23.14 14.05
C LYS A 580 -0.80 -24.58 14.51
N ALA A 581 -1.80 -25.15 15.20
CA ALA A 581 -1.76 -26.53 15.67
C ALA A 581 -1.63 -27.53 14.50
N LEU A 582 -2.41 -27.30 13.43
CA LEU A 582 -2.34 -28.10 12.21
C LEU A 582 -1.00 -27.97 11.50
N LEU A 583 -0.36 -26.79 11.43
CA LEU A 583 0.97 -26.66 10.83
C LEU A 583 2.02 -27.54 11.51
N THR A 584 1.84 -27.81 12.80
CA THR A 584 2.77 -28.62 13.62
C THR A 584 2.40 -30.09 13.72
N SER A 585 1.27 -30.52 13.13
CA SER A 585 0.84 -31.91 13.17
C SER A 585 1.59 -32.80 12.17
N ALA A 586 1.40 -34.12 12.29
CA ALA A 586 1.92 -35.08 11.31
C ALA A 586 1.39 -34.76 9.90
N SER A 587 2.25 -34.99 8.90
CA SER A 587 1.93 -34.70 7.50
C SER A 587 0.84 -35.63 6.97
N SER A 588 -0.27 -35.07 6.50
CA SER A 588 -1.33 -35.82 5.84
C SER A 588 -2.13 -34.94 4.85
N ASN A 589 -2.91 -35.57 3.97
CA ASN A 589 -3.78 -34.83 3.06
C ASN A 589 -4.93 -34.14 3.79
N GLU A 590 -5.41 -34.73 4.87
CA GLU A 590 -6.44 -34.18 5.75
C GLU A 590 -5.92 -32.91 6.44
N GLN A 591 -4.66 -32.89 6.87
CA GLN A 591 -4.01 -31.71 7.42
C GLN A 591 -4.04 -30.54 6.42
N LEU A 592 -3.58 -30.76 5.18
CA LEU A 592 -3.55 -29.71 4.16
C LEU A 592 -4.96 -29.24 3.78
N THR A 593 -5.91 -30.17 3.70
CA THR A 593 -7.32 -29.85 3.43
C THR A 593 -7.92 -29.00 4.57
N ALA A 594 -7.65 -29.35 5.83
CA ALA A 594 -8.11 -28.59 6.99
C ALA A 594 -7.47 -27.19 7.06
N LEU A 595 -6.16 -27.07 6.80
CA LEU A 595 -5.48 -25.77 6.67
C LEU A 595 -6.13 -24.92 5.58
N GLY A 596 -6.39 -25.52 4.43
CA GLY A 596 -7.01 -24.85 3.30
C GLY A 596 -8.43 -24.35 3.57
N GLU A 597 -9.24 -25.17 4.26
CA GLU A 597 -10.59 -24.82 4.70
C GLU A 597 -10.59 -23.62 5.66
N LEU A 598 -9.62 -23.54 6.57
CA LEU A 598 -9.47 -22.37 7.45
C LEU A 598 -9.15 -21.08 6.68
N LEU A 599 -8.37 -21.16 5.59
CA LEU A 599 -8.12 -20.01 4.71
C LEU A 599 -9.42 -19.57 4.02
N TYR A 600 -10.19 -20.50 3.46
CA TYR A 600 -11.48 -20.16 2.83
C TYR A 600 -12.45 -19.53 3.83
N GLN A 601 -12.56 -20.06 5.05
CA GLN A 601 -13.38 -19.46 6.10
C GLN A 601 -12.93 -18.05 6.48
N CYS A 602 -11.61 -17.81 6.53
CA CYS A 602 -11.06 -16.47 6.73
C CYS A 602 -11.48 -15.53 5.57
N HIS A 603 -11.35 -15.98 4.32
CA HIS A 603 -11.74 -15.19 3.15
C HIS A 603 -13.21 -14.78 3.16
N TYR A 604 -14.13 -15.73 3.42
CA TYR A 604 -15.54 -15.40 3.52
C TYR A 604 -15.84 -14.49 4.72
N SER A 605 -15.08 -14.62 5.82
CA SER A 605 -15.19 -13.71 6.95
C SER A 605 -14.76 -12.28 6.59
N TYR A 606 -13.73 -12.11 5.75
CA TYR A 606 -13.33 -10.81 5.18
C TYR A 606 -14.45 -10.20 4.33
N SER A 607 -15.00 -10.99 3.42
CA SER A 607 -16.08 -10.54 2.53
C SER A 607 -17.33 -10.15 3.32
N ALA A 608 -17.65 -10.86 4.41
CA ALA A 608 -18.74 -10.49 5.33
C ALA A 608 -18.51 -9.15 6.04
N CYS A 609 -17.25 -8.78 6.31
CA CYS A 609 -16.90 -7.45 6.81
C CYS A 609 -16.99 -6.35 5.73
N GLY A 610 -17.26 -6.69 4.48
CA GLY A 610 -17.26 -5.77 3.34
C GLY A 610 -15.88 -5.53 2.74
N LEU A 611 -14.89 -6.36 3.08
CA LEU A 611 -13.50 -6.25 2.60
C LEU A 611 -13.18 -7.22 1.44
N GLY A 612 -14.20 -7.84 0.84
CA GLY A 612 -14.04 -8.66 -0.35
C GLY A 612 -13.86 -7.82 -1.62
N SER A 613 -13.53 -8.47 -2.74
CA SER A 613 -13.52 -7.81 -4.05
C SER A 613 -13.64 -8.84 -5.17
N ASP A 614 -14.27 -8.47 -6.28
CA ASP A 614 -14.43 -9.37 -7.42
C ASP A 614 -13.11 -9.99 -7.90
N GLY A 615 -12.00 -9.25 -7.82
CA GLY A 615 -10.68 -9.75 -8.22
C GLY A 615 -10.12 -10.80 -7.25
N THR A 616 -10.18 -10.53 -5.94
CA THR A 616 -9.73 -11.49 -4.93
C THR A 616 -10.61 -12.73 -4.88
N ASP A 617 -11.92 -12.54 -4.98
CA ASP A 617 -12.92 -13.61 -4.92
C ASP A 617 -12.77 -14.53 -6.15
N ARG A 618 -12.51 -13.94 -7.32
CA ARG A 618 -12.21 -14.69 -8.54
C ARG A 618 -10.90 -15.49 -8.42
N LEU A 619 -9.84 -14.92 -7.85
CA LEU A 619 -8.59 -15.67 -7.62
C LEU A 619 -8.82 -16.85 -6.68
N VAL A 620 -9.57 -16.65 -5.59
CA VAL A 620 -9.95 -17.72 -4.65
C VAL A 620 -10.77 -18.80 -5.38
N GLN A 621 -11.73 -18.42 -6.21
CA GLN A 621 -12.52 -19.34 -7.03
C GLN A 621 -11.65 -20.15 -8.00
N LEU A 622 -10.68 -19.51 -8.68
CA LEU A 622 -9.75 -20.21 -9.57
C LEU A 622 -8.90 -21.24 -8.82
N VAL A 623 -8.50 -20.95 -7.58
CA VAL A 623 -7.81 -21.93 -6.71
C VAL A 623 -8.73 -23.11 -6.38
N GLN A 624 -10.00 -22.86 -6.04
CA GLN A 624 -10.99 -23.92 -5.78
C GLN A 624 -11.22 -24.79 -7.02
N GLU A 625 -11.32 -24.19 -8.21
CA GLU A 625 -11.44 -24.91 -9.47
C GLU A 625 -10.23 -25.81 -9.73
N MET A 626 -9.00 -25.33 -9.47
CA MET A 626 -7.79 -26.14 -9.58
C MET A 626 -7.77 -27.27 -8.55
N GLN A 627 -8.17 -27.00 -7.30
CA GLN A 627 -8.23 -27.99 -6.24
C GLN A 627 -9.20 -29.14 -6.57
N HIS A 628 -10.38 -28.84 -7.11
CA HIS A 628 -11.42 -29.84 -7.38
C HIS A 628 -11.42 -30.39 -8.82
N GLY A 629 -10.53 -29.90 -9.67
CA GLY A 629 -10.38 -30.33 -11.06
C GLY A 629 -10.04 -31.83 -11.21
N LYS A 630 -10.42 -32.42 -12.35
CA LYS A 630 -10.18 -33.85 -12.65
C LYS A 630 -8.71 -34.26 -12.51
N ALA A 631 -7.80 -33.36 -12.89
CA ALA A 631 -6.36 -33.61 -12.83
C ALA A 631 -5.85 -33.72 -11.38
N SER A 632 -6.47 -33.03 -10.42
CA SER A 632 -6.08 -33.02 -9.00
C SER A 632 -6.52 -34.28 -8.24
N ARG A 633 -7.44 -35.08 -8.81
CA ARG A 633 -7.94 -36.33 -8.22
C ARG A 633 -6.99 -37.53 -8.40
N VAL A 634 -5.95 -37.40 -9.21
CA VAL A 634 -5.04 -38.51 -9.57
C VAL A 634 -3.77 -38.51 -8.70
N ASP A 635 -3.30 -37.34 -8.22
CA ASP A 635 -2.01 -37.19 -7.50
C ASP A 635 -2.16 -36.54 -6.11
N ASP A 636 -3.17 -36.95 -5.31
CA ASP A 636 -3.42 -36.46 -3.94
C ASP A 636 -3.58 -34.93 -3.78
N GLY A 637 -3.95 -34.20 -4.85
CA GLY A 637 -4.14 -32.75 -4.86
C GLY A 637 -2.85 -31.92 -4.89
N THR A 638 -2.97 -30.63 -5.23
CA THR A 638 -1.82 -29.70 -5.32
C THR A 638 -2.02 -28.42 -4.51
N LEU A 639 -3.18 -27.78 -4.65
CA LEU A 639 -3.59 -26.56 -3.94
C LEU A 639 -4.75 -26.92 -3.03
N TYR A 640 -4.81 -26.33 -1.83
CA TYR A 640 -5.77 -26.75 -0.80
C TYR A 640 -6.62 -25.60 -0.25
N GLY A 641 -6.15 -24.36 -0.34
CA GLY A 641 -6.89 -23.21 0.16
C GLY A 641 -6.32 -21.89 -0.29
N ALA A 642 -7.17 -20.87 -0.24
CA ALA A 642 -6.77 -19.51 -0.54
C ALA A 642 -7.58 -18.49 0.24
N LYS A 643 -6.97 -17.35 0.55
CA LYS A 643 -7.64 -16.20 1.16
C LYS A 643 -7.05 -14.87 0.75
N ILE A 644 -7.82 -13.81 0.90
CA ILE A 644 -7.31 -12.44 0.82
C ILE A 644 -6.30 -12.15 1.97
N THR A 645 -5.29 -11.32 1.69
CA THR A 645 -4.26 -10.86 2.65
C THR A 645 -4.29 -9.33 2.79
N GLY A 646 -3.87 -8.84 3.96
CA GLY A 646 -3.73 -7.41 4.23
C GLY A 646 -5.05 -6.71 4.56
N GLY A 647 -5.14 -5.41 4.29
CA GLY A 647 -6.29 -4.58 4.67
C GLY A 647 -7.61 -4.88 3.94
N GLY A 648 -7.56 -5.72 2.90
CA GLY A 648 -8.72 -6.12 2.10
C GLY A 648 -9.12 -5.13 1.00
N SER A 649 -10.32 -5.34 0.45
CA SER A 649 -10.89 -4.61 -0.68
C SER A 649 -9.97 -4.63 -1.91
N GLY A 650 -9.45 -5.80 -2.27
CA GLY A 650 -8.45 -5.97 -3.34
C GLY A 650 -7.13 -6.47 -2.80
N GLY A 651 -6.04 -6.18 -3.51
CA GLY A 651 -4.70 -6.61 -3.14
C GLY A 651 -4.43 -8.08 -3.49
N THR A 652 -3.77 -8.79 -2.58
CA THR A 652 -3.20 -10.12 -2.84
C THR A 652 -4.06 -11.23 -2.21
N VAL A 653 -4.00 -12.43 -2.81
CA VAL A 653 -4.56 -13.67 -2.27
C VAL A 653 -3.41 -14.60 -1.86
N CYS A 654 -3.35 -14.98 -0.59
CA CYS A 654 -2.50 -16.04 -0.07
C CYS A 654 -3.07 -17.40 -0.46
N VAL A 655 -2.25 -18.29 -1.03
CA VAL A 655 -2.61 -19.64 -1.47
C VAL A 655 -1.72 -20.65 -0.77
N VAL A 656 -2.28 -21.74 -0.25
CA VAL A 656 -1.52 -22.87 0.31
C VAL A 656 -1.59 -24.08 -0.62
N GLY A 657 -0.46 -24.76 -0.77
CA GLY A 657 -0.33 -25.95 -1.60
C GLY A 657 0.87 -26.80 -1.24
N ARG A 658 0.96 -27.98 -1.86
CA ARG A 658 2.14 -28.83 -1.77
C ARG A 658 3.35 -28.16 -2.40
N ASN A 659 4.51 -28.33 -1.78
CA ASN A 659 5.78 -27.86 -2.32
C ASN A 659 6.27 -28.79 -3.46
N CYS A 660 5.64 -28.71 -4.62
CA CYS A 660 6.01 -29.49 -5.80
C CYS A 660 5.84 -28.67 -7.09
N LEU A 661 6.53 -29.09 -8.16
CA LEU A 661 6.51 -28.42 -9.46
C LEU A 661 5.09 -28.24 -10.01
N ARG A 662 4.23 -29.25 -9.79
CA ARG A 662 2.85 -29.25 -10.27
C ARG A 662 2.01 -28.14 -9.62
N SER A 663 2.21 -27.86 -8.34
CA SER A 663 1.56 -26.72 -7.67
C SER A 663 1.98 -25.40 -8.30
N SER A 664 3.28 -25.20 -8.55
CA SER A 664 3.78 -23.99 -9.23
C SER A 664 3.20 -23.83 -10.64
N GLN A 665 3.06 -24.93 -11.39
CA GLN A 665 2.39 -24.92 -12.70
C GLN A 665 0.92 -24.51 -12.61
N HIS A 666 0.18 -25.01 -11.62
CA HIS A 666 -1.21 -24.59 -11.41
C HIS A 666 -1.32 -23.11 -10.98
N ILE A 667 -0.37 -22.57 -10.20
CA ILE A 667 -0.33 -21.14 -9.87
C ILE A 667 -0.13 -20.30 -11.14
N LEU A 668 0.77 -20.70 -12.04
CA LEU A 668 0.96 -20.04 -13.34
C LEU A 668 -0.28 -20.16 -14.23
N GLU A 669 -0.97 -21.31 -14.21
CA GLU A 669 -2.22 -21.48 -14.93
C GLU A 669 -3.31 -20.54 -14.41
N ILE A 670 -3.45 -20.40 -13.08
CA ILE A 670 -4.36 -19.43 -12.45
C ILE A 670 -4.01 -18.01 -12.91
N GLN A 671 -2.73 -17.64 -12.90
CA GLN A 671 -2.26 -16.33 -13.37
C GLN A 671 -2.69 -16.06 -14.82
N GLN A 672 -2.50 -17.02 -15.73
CA GLN A 672 -2.88 -16.87 -17.13
C GLN A 672 -4.40 -16.85 -17.33
N ARG A 673 -5.15 -17.69 -16.60
CA ARG A 673 -6.62 -17.67 -16.63
C ARG A 673 -7.18 -16.34 -16.12
N TYR A 674 -6.60 -15.80 -15.05
CA TYR A 674 -6.97 -14.49 -14.53
C TYR A 674 -6.65 -13.37 -15.53
N LYS A 675 -5.46 -13.39 -16.16
CA LYS A 675 -5.10 -12.45 -17.23
C LYS A 675 -6.05 -12.52 -18.41
N LYS A 676 -6.37 -13.72 -18.89
CA LYS A 676 -7.31 -13.90 -20.00
C LYS A 676 -8.68 -13.31 -19.67
N ALA A 677 -9.11 -13.40 -18.41
CA ALA A 677 -10.40 -12.91 -17.98
C ALA A 677 -10.46 -11.40 -17.69
N THR A 678 -9.37 -10.82 -17.19
CA THR A 678 -9.36 -9.43 -16.66
C THR A 678 -8.47 -8.47 -17.46
N GLY A 679 -7.59 -9.00 -18.31
CA GLY A 679 -6.51 -8.25 -18.97
C GLY A 679 -5.29 -7.99 -18.07
N TYR A 680 -5.41 -8.17 -16.76
CA TYR A 680 -4.33 -7.95 -15.80
C TYR A 680 -3.50 -9.22 -15.58
N LEU A 681 -2.17 -9.14 -15.68
CA LEU A 681 -1.28 -10.24 -15.32
C LEU A 681 -0.93 -10.14 -13.82
N PRO A 682 -1.42 -11.06 -12.96
CA PRO A 682 -1.08 -11.03 -11.53
C PRO A 682 0.42 -11.08 -11.27
N PHE A 683 0.90 -10.29 -10.31
CA PHE A 683 2.21 -10.52 -9.73
C PHE A 683 2.14 -11.71 -8.77
N ILE A 684 3.09 -12.63 -8.86
CA ILE A 684 3.18 -13.80 -7.98
C ILE A 684 4.29 -13.57 -6.96
N PHE A 685 3.92 -13.59 -5.68
CA PHE A 685 4.84 -13.59 -4.56
C PHE A 685 5.20 -15.03 -4.22
N GLU A 686 6.50 -15.32 -4.19
CA GLU A 686 7.03 -16.64 -3.85
C GLU A 686 8.35 -16.50 -3.08
N GLY A 687 8.53 -17.37 -2.09
CA GLY A 687 9.68 -17.34 -1.20
C GLY A 687 9.50 -16.36 -0.04
N SER A 688 10.52 -16.28 0.79
CA SER A 688 10.52 -15.49 2.01
C SER A 688 11.89 -14.88 2.28
N SER A 689 11.96 -13.94 3.22
CA SER A 689 13.17 -13.17 3.50
C SER A 689 13.39 -12.99 5.01
N PRO A 690 14.63 -12.77 5.48
CA PRO A 690 14.84 -12.25 6.83
C PRO A 690 14.23 -10.86 6.99
N GLY A 691 13.65 -10.59 8.16
CA GLY A 691 13.32 -9.25 8.63
C GLY A 691 14.56 -8.45 9.00
N VAL A 692 14.40 -7.15 9.25
CA VAL A 692 15.53 -6.24 9.51
C VAL A 692 16.37 -6.65 10.72
N GLY A 693 15.76 -7.22 11.76
CA GLY A 693 16.46 -7.67 12.95
C GLY A 693 17.41 -8.83 12.69
N LYS A 694 17.09 -9.69 11.72
CA LYS A 694 17.98 -10.77 11.27
C LYS A 694 18.99 -10.30 10.24
N PHE A 695 18.60 -9.34 9.39
CA PHE A 695 19.49 -8.71 8.42
C PHE A 695 20.60 -7.87 9.10
N GLY A 696 20.24 -7.10 10.13
CA GLY A 696 21.10 -6.09 10.75
C GLY A 696 21.23 -4.87 9.85
N TYR A 697 22.47 -4.43 9.64
CA TYR A 697 22.80 -3.37 8.69
C TYR A 697 24.17 -3.63 8.07
N LEU A 698 24.39 -3.06 6.89
CA LEU A 698 25.71 -2.97 6.30
C LEU A 698 26.29 -1.60 6.57
N LYS A 699 27.58 -1.54 6.88
CA LYS A 699 28.36 -0.31 6.82
C LYS A 699 29.32 -0.44 5.66
N ILE A 700 29.15 0.39 4.64
CA ILE A 700 29.95 0.30 3.40
C ILE A 700 30.73 1.59 3.17
N ARG A 701 31.89 1.45 2.52
CA ARG A 701 32.69 2.57 2.02
C ARG A 701 33.19 2.21 0.63
N ARG A 702 33.21 3.18 -0.30
CA ARG A 702 33.68 2.90 -1.65
C ARG A 702 35.19 2.62 -1.66
N SER A 703 35.59 1.54 -2.32
CA SER A 703 36.99 1.23 -2.61
C SER A 703 37.50 2.21 -3.67
N ILE A 704 38.32 3.18 -3.28
CA ILE A 704 39.01 4.04 -4.24
C ILE A 704 40.31 3.32 -4.62
N ALA A 705 40.37 2.72 -5.81
CA ALA A 705 41.65 2.25 -6.33
C ALA A 705 42.64 3.44 -6.33
N PRO A 706 43.89 3.26 -5.86
CA PRO A 706 44.86 4.34 -5.85
C PRO A 706 45.02 4.86 -7.28
N LYS A 707 44.82 6.17 -7.49
CA LYS A 707 45.11 6.81 -8.77
C LYS A 707 46.58 6.53 -9.10
N SER A 708 46.81 5.66 -10.08
CA SER A 708 48.13 5.32 -10.62
C SER A 708 48.75 6.52 -11.34
#